data_AF-A0A6G9ZF03-F1
#
_entry.id   AF-A0A6G9ZF03-F1
#
_cell.length_a   1.000
_cell.length_b   1.000
_cell.length_c   1.000
_cell.angle_alpha   90.00
_cell.angle_beta   90.00
_cell.angle_gamma   90.00
#
_symmetry.space_group_name_H-M   'P 1'
#
loop_
_entity.id
_entity.type
_entity.pdbx_description
1 polymer ?
#
loop_
_entity_poly.entity_id
_entity_poly.type
_entity_poly.pdbx_seq_one_letter_code
_entity_poly.pdbx_strand_id
1 'polypeptide(L)'
;MLHGLWTPGSGLALWRHPARPGTSDGRGRAASDSGDGAAPDHESGVARRGAVRGREGGAAGAVGAALTGPLGDVLRAARFRHRAEVLIAGADGPESVVVPAHALAPMQAAEVLLQPLPDTEVAADLRYLGHVAQGVARWVRAGRVVPEVRREDGAWWVRWRLVGGQRQRAWLAELAAAMPPALRIAGRPTAVLENLVAELADPIVRRHVVAEAARAADRREPVHPLVTALVAEEPLETGSHRVAGALDEWRTSLTVGEPELVLRLAEPDDEDPAQESAAVDALWPLEVCLRMEGEAPQPVPIHGDPALVRLAGEKVTAAVQAYPRLRDLPRDPRGMDFLLPTQVVQDLVAHGAQALRSAGVHLLLPRSWRIVAPTMRVQVASPAATETAVGLSGLVSYRWELALGDTVLTPAEMSRLVQAKSDLVRLRGQWVQADHRMLAAAAAYLEGRTDETVGTMGQLFTEIAAAGVQRVPLEEVTATGWAAELFAATRTPDRVDPPAALKAELRPYQLRGLAWLATMNRLGCGGILADDMGLGKTVQVLALLLHERESAASVSGPGPTLLVCPMSVVGNWQREAERFAPDLRVLVHHGPSRRTGAEFDAAVADSDLVITTYALLARDTEEHRRQDWQRIVLDEAQHIKNAGTRQARAARLIPARHRLALTGTPVENRLEELRSILDFAARGILGKPADFHSRFAVPIERERDENAVTRLRAITAPFVLRRVKTDPAVISDLPDKIEMTVRANLTVEQAALYQAVVDDMLANLKNSEGIARKGAVLAALTRLKQVCNHPAHFLGDGSSVLRRGRHRSGKLALVEDVLESVLADGEKALLFTQFREFGELIAPYLTERFGHRIPFLHGGVSKTGRDAMVTAFQDDPGGPPLMLLSLKAGGTGLNLTAANHVVHLDRWWNPAVENQATDRAFRIGQRRDVQVRKLVCVDTIEERIDDMIGGKQELANLTVGAGENWITELSTDELRDLFALGAEAVGE
;
A
#
# COMPACT_ATOMS: atom_id res chain seq x y z
N MET A 1 40.29 -9.94 -16.62
CA MET A 1 39.35 -10.83 -15.89
C MET A 1 39.59 -12.27 -16.33
N LEU A 2 39.49 -13.23 -15.41
CA LEU A 2 39.63 -14.67 -15.68
C LEU A 2 38.26 -15.30 -15.92
N HIS A 3 38.14 -16.10 -16.98
CA HIS A 3 36.92 -16.81 -17.34
C HIS A 3 37.09 -18.32 -17.17
N GLY A 4 35.97 -19.04 -17.07
CA GLY A 4 35.92 -20.49 -16.91
C GLY A 4 34.89 -21.09 -17.85
N LEU A 5 35.21 -22.24 -18.44
CA LEU A 5 34.33 -23.03 -19.27
C LEU A 5 34.37 -24.49 -18.80
N TRP A 6 33.21 -25.10 -18.55
CA TRP A 6 33.14 -26.53 -18.29
C TRP A 6 32.80 -27.28 -19.57
N THR A 7 33.65 -28.22 -19.98
CA THR A 7 33.44 -29.04 -21.17
C THR A 7 33.30 -30.51 -20.77
N PRO A 8 32.17 -31.19 -21.09
CA PRO A 8 32.01 -32.61 -20.81
C PRO A 8 33.19 -33.44 -21.35
N GLY A 9 33.79 -34.25 -20.48
CA GLY A 9 34.95 -35.09 -20.81
C GLY A 9 36.32 -34.40 -20.80
N SER A 10 36.38 -33.06 -20.72
CA SER A 10 37.65 -32.29 -20.64
C SER A 10 37.81 -31.48 -19.36
N GLY A 11 36.75 -31.36 -18.54
CA GLY A 11 36.78 -30.67 -17.24
C GLY A 11 36.71 -29.16 -17.35
N LEU A 12 37.35 -28.45 -16.41
CA LEU A 12 37.33 -26.99 -16.32
C LEU A 12 38.47 -26.38 -17.14
N ALA A 13 38.15 -25.53 -18.11
CA ALA A 13 39.13 -24.74 -18.85
C ALA A 13 39.13 -23.28 -18.37
N LEU A 14 40.28 -22.81 -17.90
CA LEU A 14 40.50 -21.41 -17.50
C LEU A 14 41.15 -20.62 -18.64
N TRP A 15 40.61 -19.45 -18.95
CA TRP A 15 41.14 -18.60 -20.02
C TRP A 15 41.02 -17.10 -19.68
N ARG A 16 41.74 -16.27 -20.44
CA ARG A 16 41.75 -14.80 -20.27
C ARG A 16 41.35 -14.13 -21.58
N HIS A 17 40.63 -13.03 -21.48
CA HIS A 17 40.27 -12.21 -22.64
C HIS A 17 41.53 -11.74 -23.36
N PRO A 18 41.66 -11.93 -24.69
CA PRO A 18 42.78 -11.37 -25.44
C PRO A 18 42.71 -9.84 -25.39
N ALA A 19 43.83 -9.18 -25.08
CA ALA A 19 43.90 -7.72 -25.17
C ALA A 19 43.69 -7.28 -26.62
N ARG A 20 42.74 -6.38 -26.87
CA ARG A 20 42.58 -5.76 -28.21
C ARG A 20 43.88 -5.01 -28.56
N PRO A 21 44.45 -5.17 -29.76
CA PRO A 21 45.53 -4.31 -30.20
C PRO A 21 44.99 -2.89 -30.42
N GLY A 22 45.47 -1.93 -29.62
CA GLY A 22 45.43 -0.51 -29.92
C GLY A 22 44.11 0.24 -29.67
N THR A 23 43.98 0.84 -28.49
CA THR A 23 43.44 2.22 -28.35
C THR A 23 44.27 2.93 -27.29
N SER A 24 45.36 3.55 -27.73
CA SER A 24 46.11 4.50 -26.92
C SER A 24 45.30 5.80 -26.83
N ASP A 25 44.83 6.13 -25.63
CA ASP A 25 44.35 7.47 -25.33
C ASP A 25 45.49 8.47 -25.52
N GLY A 26 45.30 9.39 -26.45
CA GLY A 26 46.26 10.43 -26.78
C GLY A 26 46.32 11.52 -25.71
N ARG A 27 47.53 11.86 -25.28
CA ARG A 27 47.97 13.23 -24.96
C ARG A 27 49.50 13.25 -24.83
N GLY A 28 50.15 13.85 -25.82
CA GLY A 28 51.60 14.10 -25.82
C GLY A 28 52.06 14.68 -27.16
N ARG A 29 51.93 15.99 -27.31
CA ARG A 29 52.50 16.78 -28.44
C ARG A 29 54.03 16.65 -28.46
N ALA A 30 54.62 16.42 -29.63
CA ALA A 30 55.44 17.42 -30.35
C ALA A 30 56.26 16.78 -31.50
N ALA A 31 55.91 17.23 -32.72
CA ALA A 31 56.75 17.67 -33.85
C ALA A 31 57.98 16.88 -34.35
N SER A 32 58.06 16.92 -35.71
CA SER A 32 59.21 16.69 -36.61
C SER A 32 59.55 15.22 -36.88
N ASP A 33 59.85 14.75 -38.09
CA ASP A 33 60.02 15.36 -39.40
C ASP A 33 60.01 14.25 -40.47
N SER A 34 59.78 14.62 -41.75
CA SER A 34 60.04 13.86 -43.00
C SER A 34 59.35 12.49 -43.17
N GLY A 35 58.44 12.32 -44.14
CA GLY A 35 58.73 12.15 -45.57
C GLY A 35 58.97 10.64 -45.84
N ASP A 36 58.40 9.95 -46.80
CA ASP A 36 57.75 10.30 -48.07
C ASP A 36 57.23 8.96 -48.66
N GLY A 37 56.37 9.01 -49.67
CA GLY A 37 56.37 7.98 -50.73
C GLY A 37 55.39 6.80 -50.65
N ALA A 38 54.18 7.09 -51.11
CA ALA A 38 53.13 6.26 -51.69
C ALA A 38 53.48 4.97 -52.49
N ALA A 39 52.68 3.92 -52.23
CA ALA A 39 51.81 3.14 -53.15
C ALA A 39 52.42 2.24 -54.29
N PRO A 40 51.61 1.40 -54.98
CA PRO A 40 50.87 0.23 -54.48
C PRO A 40 51.06 -1.02 -55.40
N ASP A 41 50.24 -2.06 -55.15
CA ASP A 41 49.75 -3.10 -56.09
C ASP A 41 50.13 -4.57 -55.88
N HIS A 42 49.08 -5.28 -55.48
CA HIS A 42 48.50 -6.52 -56.01
C HIS A 42 49.25 -7.87 -55.97
N GLU A 43 48.59 -8.75 -55.20
CA GLU A 43 48.19 -10.12 -55.53
C GLU A 43 49.12 -11.31 -55.26
N SER A 44 48.62 -12.08 -54.29
CA SER A 44 48.38 -13.52 -54.35
C SER A 44 49.49 -14.46 -53.87
N GLY A 45 49.06 -15.42 -53.05
CA GLY A 45 49.57 -16.78 -53.13
C GLY A 45 50.41 -17.28 -51.95
N VAL A 46 49.71 -17.99 -51.06
CA VAL A 46 50.19 -19.22 -50.39
C VAL A 46 51.20 -19.04 -49.26
N ALA A 47 50.66 -19.19 -48.06
CA ALA A 47 51.35 -19.31 -46.79
C ALA A 47 52.38 -20.46 -46.80
N ARG A 48 53.66 -20.11 -46.60
CA ARG A 48 54.68 -20.99 -46.03
C ARG A 48 55.05 -20.49 -44.64
N ARG A 49 55.04 -21.43 -43.69
CA ARG A 49 55.47 -21.28 -42.30
C ARG A 49 56.87 -20.66 -42.21
N GLY A 50 56.96 -19.48 -41.60
CA GLY A 50 58.19 -18.88 -41.11
C GLY A 50 58.08 -18.67 -39.61
N ALA A 51 58.90 -19.40 -38.84
CA ALA A 51 58.99 -19.29 -37.40
C ALA A 51 59.51 -17.90 -36.99
N VAL A 52 58.80 -17.23 -36.09
CA VAL A 52 59.34 -16.11 -35.31
C VAL A 52 59.20 -16.48 -33.84
N ARG A 53 60.36 -16.77 -33.22
CA ARG A 53 60.54 -16.80 -31.77
C ARG A 53 60.27 -15.39 -31.23
N GLY A 54 59.08 -15.18 -30.69
CA GLY A 54 58.72 -13.99 -29.93
C GLY A 54 58.64 -14.32 -28.43
N ARG A 55 59.31 -13.54 -27.59
CA ARG A 55 59.35 -13.64 -26.13
C ARG A 55 57.94 -13.65 -25.50
N GLU A 56 57.41 -14.82 -25.18
CA GLU A 56 56.31 -14.98 -24.22
C GLU A 56 56.90 -15.07 -22.80
N GLY A 57 57.16 -13.93 -22.17
CA GLY A 57 57.65 -13.89 -20.78
C GLY A 57 57.16 -12.71 -19.94
N GLY A 58 56.50 -11.71 -20.55
CA GLY A 58 56.20 -10.44 -19.86
C GLY A 58 54.80 -10.30 -19.24
N ALA A 59 53.78 -11.01 -19.75
CA ALA A 59 52.38 -10.76 -19.37
C ALA A 59 51.79 -11.75 -18.34
N ALA A 60 52.51 -12.83 -17.99
CA ALA A 60 52.04 -13.81 -17.02
C ALA A 60 52.07 -13.30 -15.57
N GLY A 61 52.96 -12.35 -15.24
CA GLY A 61 53.24 -11.93 -13.87
C GLY A 61 52.24 -10.95 -13.24
N ALA A 62 51.52 -10.13 -14.01
CA ALA A 62 50.79 -8.98 -13.46
C ALA A 62 49.44 -9.32 -12.80
N VAL A 63 48.77 -10.42 -13.20
CA VAL A 63 47.46 -10.85 -12.62
C VAL A 63 47.64 -11.95 -11.55
N GLY A 64 48.77 -12.68 -11.57
CA GLY A 64 49.04 -13.74 -10.60
C GLY A 64 49.39 -13.25 -9.18
N ALA A 65 49.56 -11.94 -9.00
CA ALA A 65 49.89 -11.32 -7.72
C ALA A 65 48.66 -10.97 -6.86
N ALA A 66 47.46 -10.89 -7.45
CA ALA A 66 46.22 -10.50 -6.74
C ALA A 66 45.32 -11.69 -6.33
N LEU A 67 45.32 -12.78 -7.11
CA LEU A 67 44.60 -14.02 -6.79
C LEU A 67 45.39 -14.89 -5.79
N THR A 68 44.77 -15.19 -4.64
CA THR A 68 45.33 -16.06 -3.59
C THR A 68 44.64 -17.44 -3.55
N GLY A 69 45.22 -18.41 -2.85
CA GLY A 69 44.68 -19.77 -2.73
C GLY A 69 44.88 -20.66 -3.97
N PRO A 70 44.18 -21.81 -4.04
CA PRO A 70 44.32 -22.81 -5.11
C PRO A 70 44.32 -22.25 -6.54
N LEU A 71 43.44 -21.28 -6.84
CA LEU A 71 43.40 -20.64 -8.17
C LEU A 71 44.66 -19.84 -8.49
N GLY A 72 45.23 -19.14 -7.49
CA GLY A 72 46.48 -18.40 -7.64
C GLY A 72 47.66 -19.33 -7.94
N ASP A 73 47.73 -20.48 -7.25
CA ASP A 73 48.76 -21.51 -7.47
C ASP A 73 48.66 -22.13 -8.86
N VAL A 74 47.45 -22.50 -9.28
CA VAL A 74 47.17 -23.02 -10.63
C VAL A 74 47.60 -22.02 -11.70
N LEU A 75 47.29 -20.73 -11.54
CA LEU A 75 47.63 -19.70 -12.52
C LEU A 75 49.13 -19.42 -12.60
N ARG A 76 49.88 -19.54 -11.49
CA ARG A 76 51.35 -19.42 -11.48
C ARG A 76 52.02 -20.57 -12.24
N ALA A 77 51.42 -21.77 -12.19
CA ALA A 77 51.91 -22.96 -12.89
C ALA A 77 51.36 -23.11 -14.32
N ALA A 78 50.32 -22.36 -14.69
CA ALA A 78 49.59 -22.51 -15.94
C ALA A 78 50.44 -22.13 -17.17
N ARG A 79 50.47 -23.04 -18.15
CA ARG A 79 51.18 -22.83 -19.43
C ARG A 79 50.26 -22.50 -20.61
N PHE A 80 48.95 -22.36 -20.39
CA PHE A 80 47.90 -22.01 -21.38
C PHE A 80 48.04 -22.70 -22.76
N ARG A 81 48.43 -23.99 -22.77
CA ARG A 81 48.71 -24.75 -24.00
C ARG A 81 47.48 -25.35 -24.65
N HIS A 82 46.38 -25.49 -23.90
CA HIS A 82 45.13 -26.04 -24.41
C HIS A 82 44.40 -24.98 -25.23
N ARG A 83 43.57 -25.41 -26.18
CA ARG A 83 42.75 -24.50 -27.00
C ARG A 83 41.29 -24.79 -26.70
N ALA A 84 40.60 -23.80 -26.15
CA ALA A 84 39.18 -23.91 -25.84
C ALA A 84 38.39 -23.02 -26.79
N GLU A 85 37.28 -23.54 -27.31
CA GLU A 85 36.30 -22.76 -28.06
C GLU A 85 35.38 -22.05 -27.06
N VAL A 86 35.31 -20.73 -27.14
CA VAL A 86 34.59 -19.88 -26.18
C VAL A 86 33.74 -18.85 -26.91
N LEU A 87 32.69 -18.37 -26.25
CA LEU A 87 31.85 -17.29 -26.77
C LEU A 87 32.32 -15.94 -26.22
N ILE A 88 32.61 -14.97 -27.10
CA ILE A 88 33.03 -13.61 -26.74
C ILE A 88 32.02 -12.61 -27.30
N ALA A 89 31.80 -11.48 -26.62
CA ALA A 89 30.96 -10.40 -27.13
C ALA A 89 31.65 -9.69 -28.32
N GLY A 90 31.11 -9.88 -29.52
CA GLY A 90 31.49 -9.18 -30.75
C GLY A 90 30.61 -7.94 -31.01
N ALA A 91 30.97 -7.14 -32.03
CA ALA A 91 30.25 -5.92 -32.39
C ALA A 91 28.80 -6.19 -32.89
N ASP A 92 28.58 -7.35 -33.50
CA ASP A 92 27.30 -7.75 -34.10
C ASP A 92 26.59 -8.89 -33.33
N GLY A 93 27.06 -9.21 -32.11
CA GLY A 93 26.54 -10.30 -31.28
C GLY A 93 27.63 -11.24 -30.77
N PRO A 94 27.25 -12.33 -30.07
CA PRO A 94 28.20 -13.29 -29.54
C PRO A 94 28.90 -14.10 -30.64
N GLU A 95 30.23 -14.09 -30.67
CA GLU A 95 31.07 -14.79 -31.65
C GLU A 95 31.83 -15.95 -30.98
N SER A 96 31.94 -17.09 -31.66
CA SER A 96 32.76 -18.23 -31.21
C SER A 96 34.22 -18.02 -31.62
N VAL A 97 35.14 -18.07 -30.65
CA VAL A 97 36.58 -17.87 -30.85
C VAL A 97 37.37 -18.95 -30.11
N VAL A 98 38.47 -19.41 -30.71
CA VAL A 98 39.39 -20.37 -30.08
C VAL A 98 40.49 -19.65 -29.31
N VAL A 99 40.48 -19.76 -27.99
CA VAL A 99 41.42 -19.09 -27.08
C VAL A 99 42.42 -20.06 -26.44
N PRO A 100 43.65 -19.60 -26.11
CA PRO A 100 44.54 -20.33 -25.22
C PRO A 100 43.89 -20.48 -23.83
N ALA A 101 43.84 -21.72 -23.34
CA ALA A 101 43.23 -22.07 -22.07
C ALA A 101 44.14 -23.03 -21.27
N HIS A 102 43.88 -23.13 -19.97
CA HIS A 102 44.48 -24.10 -19.08
C HIS A 102 43.40 -25.05 -18.57
N ALA A 103 43.48 -26.32 -18.97
CA ALA A 103 42.53 -27.36 -18.58
C ALA A 103 42.89 -27.92 -17.19
N LEU A 104 41.87 -28.14 -16.37
CA LEU A 104 41.95 -28.71 -15.02
C LEU A 104 41.11 -29.97 -14.95
N ALA A 105 41.71 -31.03 -14.41
CA ALA A 105 40.99 -32.25 -14.09
C ALA A 105 39.93 -31.99 -13.00
N PRO A 106 38.84 -32.78 -12.93
CA PRO A 106 37.76 -32.56 -11.95
C PRO A 106 38.23 -32.41 -10.50
N MET A 107 39.27 -33.15 -10.09
CA MET A 107 39.87 -33.03 -8.76
C MET A 107 40.40 -31.61 -8.47
N GLN A 108 41.22 -31.08 -9.36
CA GLN A 108 41.78 -29.72 -9.25
C GLN A 108 40.70 -28.65 -9.44
N ALA A 109 39.72 -28.91 -10.32
CA ALA A 109 38.58 -28.03 -10.54
C ALA A 109 37.74 -27.88 -9.27
N ALA A 110 37.49 -28.95 -8.52
CA ALA A 110 36.77 -28.89 -7.25
C ALA A 110 37.48 -28.00 -6.22
N GLU A 111 38.81 -28.04 -6.14
CA GLU A 111 39.58 -27.18 -5.24
C GLU A 111 39.47 -25.70 -5.59
N VAL A 112 39.54 -25.40 -6.89
CA VAL A 112 39.43 -24.04 -7.43
C VAL A 112 38.01 -23.49 -7.29
N LEU A 113 36.98 -24.30 -7.55
CA LEU A 113 35.58 -23.84 -7.56
C LEU A 113 34.97 -23.73 -6.17
N LEU A 114 35.49 -24.45 -5.17
CA LEU A 114 35.02 -24.38 -3.78
C LEU A 114 35.63 -23.24 -2.96
N GLN A 115 36.69 -22.60 -3.45
CA GLN A 115 37.26 -21.42 -2.80
C GLN A 115 36.37 -20.18 -3.04
N PRO A 116 36.49 -19.11 -2.24
CA PRO A 116 35.87 -17.82 -2.55
C PRO A 116 36.46 -17.20 -3.84
N LEU A 117 35.62 -16.86 -4.81
CA LEU A 117 36.03 -16.27 -6.09
C LEU A 117 35.73 -14.75 -6.10
N PRO A 118 36.74 -13.87 -6.23
CA PRO A 118 36.56 -12.42 -6.15
C PRO A 118 35.91 -11.83 -7.41
N ASP A 119 34.91 -10.97 -7.22
CA ASP A 119 34.07 -10.40 -8.29
C ASP A 119 34.81 -9.46 -9.25
N THR A 120 35.91 -8.84 -8.80
CA THR A 120 36.71 -7.87 -9.59
C THR A 120 37.67 -8.55 -10.56
N GLU A 121 38.11 -9.77 -10.26
CA GLU A 121 39.16 -10.47 -11.00
C GLU A 121 38.62 -11.67 -11.80
N VAL A 122 37.45 -12.21 -11.40
CA VAL A 122 36.83 -13.40 -11.97
C VAL A 122 35.47 -13.08 -12.63
N ALA A 123 35.31 -13.55 -13.86
CA ALA A 123 34.11 -13.33 -14.65
C ALA A 123 32.90 -14.11 -14.13
N ALA A 124 31.69 -13.69 -14.53
CA ALA A 124 30.43 -14.28 -14.11
C ALA A 124 30.35 -15.79 -14.42
N ASP A 125 30.94 -16.26 -15.52
CA ASP A 125 30.90 -17.66 -15.92
C ASP A 125 31.63 -18.57 -14.92
N LEU A 126 32.82 -18.16 -14.47
CA LEU A 126 33.60 -18.93 -13.50
C LEU A 126 32.97 -18.83 -12.09
N ARG A 127 32.36 -17.69 -11.74
CA ARG A 127 31.58 -17.56 -10.50
C ARG A 127 30.32 -18.44 -10.50
N TYR A 128 29.63 -18.54 -11.64
CA TYR A 128 28.50 -19.46 -11.81
C TYR A 128 28.93 -20.92 -11.61
N LEU A 129 30.04 -21.34 -12.22
CA LEU A 129 30.60 -22.69 -11.99
C LEU A 129 30.95 -22.92 -10.51
N GLY A 130 31.47 -21.90 -9.82
CA GLY A 130 31.69 -21.93 -8.37
C GLY A 130 30.39 -22.10 -7.57
N HIS A 131 29.32 -21.40 -7.95
CA HIS A 131 28.00 -21.55 -7.34
C HIS A 131 27.44 -22.97 -7.51
N VAL A 132 27.58 -23.56 -8.69
CA VAL A 132 27.16 -24.96 -8.92
C VAL A 132 27.96 -25.92 -8.03
N ALA A 133 29.29 -25.76 -7.96
CA ALA A 133 30.16 -26.58 -7.10
C ALA A 133 29.79 -26.47 -5.61
N GLN A 134 29.47 -25.27 -5.12
CA GLN A 134 28.96 -25.06 -3.75
C GLN A 134 27.61 -25.74 -3.54
N GLY A 135 26.73 -25.74 -4.54
CA GLY A 135 25.48 -26.50 -4.54
C GLY A 135 25.72 -28.00 -4.38
N VAL A 136 26.64 -28.58 -5.17
CA VAL A 136 27.05 -29.99 -5.02
C VAL A 136 27.57 -30.26 -3.61
N ALA A 137 28.42 -29.37 -3.06
CA ALA A 137 28.91 -29.52 -1.68
C ALA A 137 27.80 -29.51 -0.63
N ARG A 138 26.71 -28.75 -0.82
CA ARG A 138 25.54 -28.78 0.09
C ARG A 138 24.83 -30.13 0.04
N TRP A 139 24.64 -30.72 -1.15
CA TRP A 139 24.06 -32.06 -1.30
C TRP A 139 24.93 -33.13 -0.63
N VAL A 140 26.25 -33.02 -0.80
CA VAL A 140 27.23 -33.92 -0.15
C VAL A 140 27.15 -33.81 1.37
N ARG A 141 27.15 -32.59 1.93
CA ARG A 141 27.02 -32.39 3.40
C ARG A 141 25.69 -32.88 3.96
N ALA A 142 24.64 -32.87 3.16
CA ALA A 142 23.34 -33.45 3.52
C ALA A 142 23.30 -34.99 3.45
N GLY A 143 24.45 -35.65 3.19
CA GLY A 143 24.55 -37.10 3.11
C GLY A 143 23.88 -37.71 1.87
N ARG A 144 23.59 -36.91 0.84
CA ARG A 144 22.85 -37.37 -0.36
C ARG A 144 23.77 -37.97 -1.42
N VAL A 145 24.67 -38.85 -1.00
CA VAL A 145 25.68 -39.51 -1.84
C VAL A 145 25.61 -41.03 -1.71
N VAL A 146 25.92 -41.72 -2.80
CA VAL A 146 26.04 -43.17 -2.87
C VAL A 146 27.29 -43.56 -3.66
N PRO A 147 27.87 -44.75 -3.40
CA PRO A 147 28.91 -45.33 -4.24
C PRO A 147 28.37 -45.75 -5.61
N GLU A 148 29.21 -45.54 -6.63
CA GLU A 148 29.02 -46.00 -8.01
C GLU A 148 30.28 -46.78 -8.43
N VAL A 149 30.08 -47.93 -9.06
CA VAL A 149 31.17 -48.75 -9.63
C VAL A 149 31.12 -48.63 -11.15
N ARG A 150 32.22 -48.19 -11.77
CA ARG A 150 32.35 -48.02 -13.23
C ARG A 150 33.61 -48.70 -13.75
N ARG A 151 33.58 -49.15 -15.00
CA ARG A 151 34.76 -49.70 -15.68
C ARG A 151 35.42 -48.64 -16.55
N GLU A 152 36.67 -48.31 -16.27
CA GLU A 152 37.48 -47.32 -16.98
C GLU A 152 38.92 -47.86 -17.16
N ASP A 153 39.51 -47.67 -18.34
CA ASP A 153 40.86 -48.13 -18.70
C ASP A 153 41.16 -49.61 -18.38
N GLY A 154 40.15 -50.47 -18.51
CA GLY A 154 40.26 -51.91 -18.27
C GLY A 154 40.14 -52.34 -16.81
N ALA A 155 40.11 -51.40 -15.86
CA ALA A 155 39.94 -51.64 -14.43
C ALA A 155 38.56 -51.17 -13.91
N TRP A 156 38.18 -51.63 -12.73
CA TRP A 156 36.96 -51.19 -12.04
C TRP A 156 37.30 -50.11 -11.03
N TRP A 157 36.63 -48.98 -11.11
CA TRP A 157 36.81 -47.83 -10.24
C TRP A 157 35.54 -47.60 -9.43
N VAL A 158 35.71 -47.17 -8.19
CA VAL A 158 34.59 -46.78 -7.32
C VAL A 158 34.65 -45.29 -7.06
N ARG A 159 33.52 -44.63 -7.23
CA ARG A 159 33.39 -43.19 -7.03
C ARG A 159 32.10 -42.83 -6.30
N TRP A 160 32.02 -41.62 -5.77
CA TRP A 160 30.81 -41.09 -5.16
C TRP A 160 29.93 -40.38 -6.20
N ARG A 161 28.61 -40.62 -6.11
CA ARG A 161 27.59 -40.01 -6.95
C ARG A 161 26.44 -39.50 -6.09
N LEU A 162 25.77 -38.42 -6.51
CA LEU A 162 24.55 -37.95 -5.85
C LEU A 162 23.38 -38.93 -6.07
N VAL A 163 22.51 -39.10 -5.06
CA VAL A 163 21.38 -40.04 -5.08
C VAL A 163 20.39 -39.80 -6.24
N GLY A 164 20.22 -38.55 -6.70
CA GLY A 164 19.21 -38.19 -7.70
C GLY A 164 17.90 -37.68 -7.07
N GLY A 165 16.85 -37.61 -7.88
CA GLY A 165 15.48 -37.35 -7.44
C GLY A 165 14.87 -36.05 -7.98
N GLN A 166 13.58 -35.84 -7.69
CA GLN A 166 12.81 -34.69 -8.21
C GLN A 166 13.39 -33.35 -7.76
N ARG A 167 13.81 -33.23 -6.50
CA ARG A 167 14.43 -32.00 -5.96
C ARG A 167 15.75 -31.66 -6.65
N GLN A 168 16.58 -32.66 -6.96
CA GLN A 168 17.83 -32.43 -7.70
C GLN A 168 17.53 -32.02 -9.16
N ARG A 169 16.54 -32.64 -9.81
CA ARG A 169 16.12 -32.25 -11.17
C ARG A 169 15.57 -30.83 -11.22
N ALA A 170 14.77 -30.43 -10.23
CA ALA A 170 14.27 -29.06 -10.12
C ALA A 170 15.43 -28.06 -9.94
N TRP A 171 16.36 -28.35 -9.04
CA TRP A 171 17.56 -27.54 -8.84
C TRP A 171 18.41 -27.41 -10.12
N LEU A 172 18.61 -28.51 -10.87
CA LEU A 172 19.31 -28.48 -12.15
C LEU A 172 18.56 -27.69 -13.22
N ALA A 173 17.22 -27.72 -13.22
CA ALA A 173 16.41 -26.93 -14.15
C ALA A 173 16.51 -25.42 -13.88
N GLU A 174 16.51 -25.01 -12.61
CA GLU A 174 16.74 -23.62 -12.21
C GLU A 174 18.14 -23.13 -12.64
N LEU A 175 19.17 -23.95 -12.37
CA LEU A 175 20.54 -23.64 -12.81
C LEU A 175 20.64 -23.55 -14.34
N ALA A 176 19.98 -24.45 -15.08
CA ALA A 176 19.97 -24.44 -16.53
C ALA A 176 19.36 -23.16 -17.09
N ALA A 177 18.28 -22.65 -16.49
CA ALA A 177 17.66 -21.38 -16.87
C ALA A 177 18.60 -20.19 -16.63
N ALA A 178 19.34 -20.21 -15.52
CA ALA A 178 20.29 -19.16 -15.13
C ALA A 178 21.68 -19.28 -15.78
N MET A 179 21.94 -20.29 -16.63
CA MET A 179 23.27 -20.56 -17.17
C MET A 179 23.75 -19.40 -18.08
N PRO A 180 24.92 -18.79 -17.80
CA PRO A 180 25.53 -17.76 -18.65
C PRO A 180 25.71 -18.20 -20.11
N PRO A 181 25.49 -17.32 -21.10
CA PRO A 181 25.64 -17.67 -22.52
C PRO A 181 26.99 -18.27 -22.89
N ALA A 182 28.08 -17.81 -22.26
CA ALA A 182 29.42 -18.31 -22.53
C ALA A 182 29.63 -19.79 -22.18
N LEU A 183 28.81 -20.35 -21.28
CA LEU A 183 28.86 -21.77 -20.91
C LEU A 183 27.99 -22.66 -21.81
N ARG A 184 27.07 -22.08 -22.58
CA ARG A 184 26.15 -22.82 -23.46
C ARG A 184 26.82 -23.36 -24.72
N ILE A 185 28.01 -22.85 -25.06
CA ILE A 185 28.80 -23.32 -26.20
C ILE A 185 29.25 -24.78 -26.05
N ALA A 186 29.43 -25.24 -24.80
CA ALA A 186 29.84 -26.61 -24.49
C ALA A 186 28.73 -27.66 -24.70
N GLY A 187 27.48 -27.24 -24.94
CA GLY A 187 26.34 -28.13 -25.20
C GLY A 187 25.04 -27.68 -24.55
N ARG A 188 24.03 -28.56 -24.55
CA ARG A 188 22.73 -28.27 -23.90
C ARG A 188 22.94 -28.02 -22.41
N PRO A 189 22.38 -26.94 -21.82
CA PRO A 189 22.61 -26.57 -20.42
C PRO A 189 22.41 -27.73 -19.42
N THR A 190 21.35 -28.52 -19.60
CA THR A 190 21.06 -29.69 -18.76
C THR A 190 22.18 -30.74 -18.83
N ALA A 191 22.68 -31.06 -20.04
CA ALA A 191 23.74 -32.05 -20.21
C ALA A 191 25.08 -31.58 -19.64
N VAL A 192 25.39 -30.29 -19.78
CA VAL A 192 26.59 -29.68 -19.19
C VAL A 192 26.52 -29.74 -17.66
N LEU A 193 25.36 -29.40 -17.07
CA LEU A 193 25.17 -29.45 -15.61
C LEU A 193 25.15 -30.87 -15.05
N GLU A 194 24.50 -31.81 -15.73
CA GLU A 194 24.49 -33.22 -15.34
C GLU A 194 25.91 -33.79 -15.32
N ASN A 195 26.71 -33.49 -16.34
CA ASN A 195 28.12 -33.89 -16.38
C ASN A 195 28.93 -33.20 -15.28
N LEU A 196 28.82 -31.88 -15.13
CA LEU A 196 29.52 -31.10 -14.10
C LEU A 196 29.23 -31.65 -12.69
N VAL A 197 27.97 -31.93 -12.38
CA VAL A 197 27.57 -32.48 -11.08
C VAL A 197 28.08 -33.91 -10.90
N ALA A 198 28.04 -34.74 -11.93
CA ALA A 198 28.55 -36.12 -11.87
C ALA A 198 30.07 -36.16 -11.63
N GLU A 199 30.83 -35.29 -12.30
CA GLU A 199 32.29 -35.25 -12.23
C GLU A 199 32.82 -34.54 -10.97
N LEU A 200 32.07 -33.59 -10.40
CA LEU A 200 32.46 -32.91 -9.16
C LEU A 200 32.03 -33.63 -7.88
N ALA A 201 31.02 -34.51 -7.92
CA ALA A 201 30.51 -35.19 -6.73
C ALA A 201 31.61 -35.98 -6.01
N ASP A 202 32.37 -36.80 -6.74
CA ASP A 202 33.41 -37.65 -6.16
C ASP A 202 34.58 -36.87 -5.51
N PRO A 203 35.23 -35.91 -6.20
CA PRO A 203 36.25 -35.06 -5.60
C PRO A 203 35.79 -34.33 -4.34
N ILE A 204 34.56 -33.80 -4.35
CA ILE A 204 34.02 -33.03 -3.22
C ILE A 204 33.77 -33.94 -2.02
N VAL A 205 33.24 -35.16 -2.23
CA VAL A 205 33.06 -36.14 -1.15
C VAL A 205 34.39 -36.58 -0.59
N ARG A 206 35.37 -36.95 -1.43
CA ARG A 206 36.69 -37.38 -0.97
C ARG A 206 37.37 -36.32 -0.12
N ARG A 207 37.29 -35.04 -0.51
CA ARG A 207 37.81 -33.93 0.32
C ARG A 207 37.19 -33.88 1.72
N HIS A 208 35.89 -34.16 1.83
CA HIS A 208 35.19 -34.19 3.12
C HIS A 208 35.51 -35.46 3.93
N VAL A 209 35.58 -36.62 3.27
CA VAL A 209 35.80 -37.93 3.92
C VAL A 209 37.26 -38.15 4.29
N VAL A 210 38.24 -37.77 3.46
CA VAL A 210 39.68 -37.90 3.75
C VAL A 210 40.08 -37.03 4.96
N ALA A 211 39.46 -35.86 5.13
CA ALA A 211 39.65 -35.01 6.29
C ALA A 211 39.14 -35.65 7.61
N GLU A 212 38.13 -36.53 7.53
CA GLU A 212 37.62 -37.29 8.68
C GLU A 212 38.34 -38.64 8.87
N ALA A 213 38.69 -39.34 7.77
CA ALA A 213 39.44 -40.59 7.79
C ALA A 213 40.85 -40.38 8.39
N ALA A 214 41.51 -39.25 8.10
CA ALA A 214 42.77 -38.85 8.73
C ALA A 214 42.64 -38.63 10.25
N ARG A 215 41.44 -38.33 10.77
CA ARG A 215 41.15 -38.23 12.21
C ARG A 215 40.75 -39.56 12.84
N ALA A 216 40.32 -40.54 12.04
CA ALA A 216 39.80 -41.83 12.49
C ALA A 216 40.82 -42.99 12.38
N ALA A 217 42.07 -42.71 12.00
CA ALA A 217 43.13 -43.69 11.70
C ALA A 217 43.60 -44.58 12.88
N ASP A 218 42.91 -44.58 14.02
CA ASP A 218 43.25 -45.36 15.22
C ASP A 218 42.40 -46.64 15.40
N ARG A 219 41.56 -47.02 14.42
CA ARG A 219 40.71 -48.22 14.51
C ARG A 219 41.14 -49.31 13.53
N ARG A 220 41.75 -50.37 14.08
CA ARG A 220 42.22 -51.59 13.40
C ARG A 220 41.09 -52.57 13.09
N GLU A 221 40.20 -52.24 12.16
CA GLU A 221 39.28 -53.23 11.56
C GLU A 221 39.50 -53.35 10.04
N PRO A 222 39.36 -54.55 9.46
CA PRO A 222 39.47 -54.74 8.02
C PRO A 222 38.28 -54.06 7.33
N VAL A 223 38.53 -52.89 6.76
CA VAL A 223 37.57 -52.16 5.94
C VAL A 223 37.34 -52.93 4.63
N HIS A 224 36.07 -53.15 4.26
CA HIS A 224 35.71 -53.89 3.05
C HIS A 224 36.40 -53.26 1.81
N PRO A 225 36.92 -54.06 0.85
CA PRO A 225 37.69 -53.54 -0.30
C PRO A 225 36.99 -52.43 -1.10
N LEU A 226 35.66 -52.48 -1.20
CA LEU A 226 34.84 -51.43 -1.81
C LEU A 226 34.96 -50.07 -1.08
N VAL A 227 34.99 -50.08 0.25
CA VAL A 227 35.13 -48.87 1.07
C VAL A 227 36.56 -48.35 1.00
N THR A 228 37.57 -49.24 0.97
CA THR A 228 38.96 -48.86 0.75
C THR A 228 39.13 -48.18 -0.61
N ALA A 229 38.61 -48.78 -1.69
CA ALA A 229 38.64 -48.21 -3.04
C ALA A 229 37.89 -46.85 -3.13
N LEU A 230 36.77 -46.71 -2.42
CA LEU A 230 35.99 -45.46 -2.34
C LEU A 230 36.72 -44.29 -1.65
N VAL A 231 37.74 -44.57 -0.84
CA VAL A 231 38.49 -43.56 -0.09
C VAL A 231 39.88 -43.35 -0.68
N ALA A 232 40.57 -44.41 -1.07
CA ALA A 232 42.00 -44.40 -1.44
C ALA A 232 42.30 -44.17 -2.93
N GLU A 233 41.29 -43.99 -3.78
CA GLU A 233 41.47 -43.88 -5.25
C GLU A 233 42.24 -45.07 -5.84
N GLU A 234 41.88 -46.27 -5.41
CA GLU A 234 42.44 -47.53 -5.90
C GLU A 234 41.40 -48.30 -6.71
N PRO A 235 41.82 -49.07 -7.73
CA PRO A 235 40.91 -49.92 -8.48
C PRO A 235 40.34 -51.03 -7.59
N LEU A 236 39.04 -51.30 -7.73
CA LEU A 236 38.36 -52.39 -7.05
C LEU A 236 38.58 -53.72 -7.79
N GLU A 237 39.48 -54.56 -7.28
CA GLU A 237 39.78 -55.87 -7.88
C GLU A 237 38.54 -56.77 -8.01
N THR A 238 37.59 -56.69 -7.07
CA THR A 238 36.34 -57.47 -7.06
C THR A 238 35.18 -56.81 -7.83
N GLY A 239 35.45 -55.74 -8.58
CA GLY A 239 34.45 -55.03 -9.36
C GLY A 239 33.80 -55.90 -10.43
N SER A 240 32.48 -55.78 -10.60
CA SER A 240 31.74 -56.48 -11.64
C SER A 240 30.49 -55.71 -12.04
N HIS A 241 29.94 -56.00 -13.23
CA HIS A 241 28.66 -55.44 -13.65
C HIS A 241 27.51 -55.76 -12.68
N ARG A 242 27.58 -56.89 -11.97
CA ARG A 242 26.60 -57.27 -10.93
C ARG A 242 26.66 -56.34 -9.72
N VAL A 243 27.87 -56.00 -9.27
CA VAL A 243 28.06 -55.05 -8.15
C VAL A 243 27.61 -53.65 -8.58
N ALA A 244 27.96 -53.23 -9.79
CA ALA A 244 27.50 -51.94 -10.34
C ALA A 244 25.96 -51.87 -10.43
N GLY A 245 25.31 -52.93 -10.93
CA GLY A 245 23.85 -53.03 -11.01
C GLY A 245 23.16 -52.99 -9.65
N ALA A 246 23.67 -53.74 -8.66
CA ALA A 246 23.10 -53.75 -7.31
C ALA A 246 23.20 -52.37 -6.62
N LEU A 247 24.29 -51.63 -6.85
CA LEU A 247 24.44 -50.27 -6.32
C LEU A 247 23.50 -49.27 -7.01
N ASP A 248 23.26 -49.42 -8.32
CA ASP A 248 22.31 -48.56 -9.02
C ASP A 248 20.85 -48.87 -8.64
N GLU A 249 20.49 -50.15 -8.46
CA GLU A 249 19.19 -50.56 -7.91
C GLU A 249 18.97 -49.96 -6.51
N TRP A 250 19.95 -50.10 -5.61
CA TRP A 250 19.89 -49.50 -4.29
C TRP A 250 19.74 -47.96 -4.37
N ARG A 251 20.50 -47.29 -5.23
CA ARG A 251 20.37 -45.85 -5.46
C ARG A 251 18.96 -45.48 -5.93
N THR A 252 18.39 -46.21 -6.89
CA THR A 252 17.04 -45.92 -7.38
C THR A 252 15.97 -46.12 -6.30
N SER A 253 16.14 -47.08 -5.40
CA SER A 253 15.22 -47.28 -4.27
C SER A 253 15.17 -46.08 -3.32
N LEU A 254 16.27 -45.33 -3.19
CA LEU A 254 16.37 -44.11 -2.38
C LEU A 254 15.73 -42.88 -3.05
N THR A 255 15.26 -43.00 -4.30
CA THR A 255 14.63 -41.89 -5.02
C THR A 255 13.11 -41.79 -4.82
N VAL A 256 12.52 -42.72 -4.07
CA VAL A 256 11.13 -42.67 -3.61
C VAL A 256 11.04 -41.73 -2.40
N GLY A 257 10.10 -40.78 -2.42
CA GLY A 257 9.97 -39.73 -1.40
C GLY A 257 9.79 -40.30 0.01
N GLU A 258 10.54 -39.75 0.97
CA GLU A 258 10.45 -40.14 2.38
C GLU A 258 9.09 -39.71 2.96
N PRO A 259 8.33 -40.60 3.64
CA PRO A 259 7.03 -40.24 4.20
C PRO A 259 7.14 -39.10 5.22
N GLU A 260 6.16 -38.20 5.19
CA GLU A 260 6.04 -37.08 6.12
C GLU A 260 5.33 -37.51 7.40
N LEU A 261 5.74 -36.92 8.53
CA LEU A 261 5.01 -37.08 9.80
C LEU A 261 3.83 -36.09 9.82
N VAL A 262 2.64 -36.64 10.07
CA VAL A 262 1.41 -35.87 10.27
C VAL A 262 0.84 -36.25 11.65
N LEU A 263 0.68 -35.26 12.52
CA LEU A 263 -0.03 -35.43 13.79
C LEU A 263 -1.49 -35.04 13.59
N ARG A 264 -2.43 -35.93 13.89
CA ARG A 264 -3.88 -35.69 13.71
C ARG A 264 -4.58 -35.68 15.06
N LEU A 265 -5.10 -34.51 15.45
CA LEU A 265 -5.87 -34.37 16.69
C LEU A 265 -7.31 -34.82 16.45
N ALA A 266 -7.80 -35.77 17.25
CA ALA A 266 -9.15 -36.30 17.25
C ALA A 266 -9.96 -35.80 18.46
N GLU A 267 -11.28 -35.78 18.34
CA GLU A 267 -12.17 -35.49 19.46
C GLU A 267 -12.17 -36.67 20.45
N PRO A 268 -12.25 -36.42 21.78
CA PRO A 268 -12.36 -37.49 22.76
C PRO A 268 -13.68 -38.27 22.57
N ASP A 269 -13.63 -39.60 22.62
CA ASP A 269 -14.82 -40.47 22.55
C ASP A 269 -15.69 -40.33 23.82
N ASP A 270 -17.01 -40.24 23.65
CA ASP A 270 -18.00 -40.13 24.73
C ASP A 270 -18.15 -41.48 25.48
N GLU A 271 -17.61 -41.59 26.70
CA GLU A 271 -18.19 -42.49 27.71
C GLU A 271 -19.04 -41.66 28.68
N ASP A 272 -20.35 -41.60 28.40
CA ASP A 272 -21.46 -41.16 29.26
C ASP A 272 -21.97 -39.68 29.10
N PRO A 273 -23.11 -39.45 28.41
CA PRO A 273 -23.74 -38.12 28.27
C PRO A 273 -24.26 -37.52 29.59
N ALA A 274 -24.26 -38.28 30.70
CA ALA A 274 -24.72 -37.81 32.01
C ALA A 274 -23.67 -36.97 32.77
N GLN A 275 -22.45 -36.81 32.25
CA GLN A 275 -21.36 -36.05 32.89
C GLN A 275 -20.93 -34.82 32.08
N GLU A 276 -21.86 -33.92 31.72
CA GLU A 276 -21.51 -32.62 31.11
C GLU A 276 -20.61 -31.73 31.98
N SER A 277 -20.46 -32.04 33.28
CA SER A 277 -19.57 -31.32 34.20
C SER A 277 -18.10 -31.76 34.18
N ALA A 278 -17.75 -32.85 33.47
CA ALA A 278 -16.41 -33.44 33.46
C ALA A 278 -15.54 -32.98 32.27
N ALA A 279 -15.95 -31.93 31.52
CA ALA A 279 -15.24 -31.43 30.34
C ALA A 279 -13.81 -30.89 30.62
N VAL A 280 -13.41 -30.77 31.88
CA VAL A 280 -12.08 -30.27 32.29
C VAL A 280 -10.98 -31.34 32.14
N ASP A 281 -11.33 -32.64 32.24
CA ASP A 281 -10.39 -33.76 32.25
C ASP A 281 -10.42 -34.64 30.97
N ALA A 282 -11.09 -34.17 29.91
CA ALA A 282 -11.12 -34.89 28.64
C ALA A 282 -9.73 -34.99 28.00
N LEU A 283 -9.30 -36.22 27.68
CA LEU A 283 -8.03 -36.51 27.01
C LEU A 283 -8.24 -36.63 25.49
N TRP A 284 -7.62 -35.73 24.74
CA TRP A 284 -7.72 -35.67 23.29
C TRP A 284 -6.68 -36.60 22.64
N PRO A 285 -7.10 -37.56 21.80
CA PRO A 285 -6.15 -38.39 21.05
C PRO A 285 -5.43 -37.55 19.98
N LEU A 286 -4.10 -37.55 20.01
CA LEU A 286 -3.24 -36.99 18.96
C LEU A 286 -2.53 -38.15 18.26
N GLU A 287 -3.09 -38.54 17.12
CA GLU A 287 -2.66 -39.70 16.36
C GLU A 287 -1.38 -39.42 15.57
N VAL A 288 -0.44 -40.37 15.61
CA VAL A 288 0.81 -40.35 14.86
C VAL A 288 0.61 -41.02 13.51
N CYS A 289 0.57 -40.21 12.45
CA CYS A 289 0.35 -40.67 11.09
C CYS A 289 1.58 -40.46 10.20
N LEU A 290 1.76 -41.33 9.22
CA LEU A 290 2.68 -41.12 8.10
C LEU A 290 1.90 -40.83 6.81
N ARG A 291 2.44 -39.95 5.98
CA ARG A 291 1.84 -39.59 4.68
C ARG A 291 2.87 -39.70 3.57
N MET A 292 2.56 -40.51 2.56
CA MET A 292 3.26 -40.51 1.28
C MET A 292 2.76 -39.34 0.42
N GLU A 293 3.64 -38.80 -0.42
CA GLU A 293 3.29 -37.68 -1.31
C GLU A 293 2.12 -38.07 -2.24
N GLY A 294 0.99 -37.36 -2.12
CA GLY A 294 -0.24 -37.63 -2.89
C GLY A 294 -1.25 -38.55 -2.20
N GLU A 295 -0.97 -39.07 -1.01
CA GLU A 295 -1.87 -39.97 -0.26
C GLU A 295 -2.47 -39.31 0.99
N ALA A 296 -3.53 -39.92 1.54
CA ALA A 296 -4.08 -39.53 2.83
C ALA A 296 -3.16 -40.00 3.97
N PRO A 297 -3.00 -39.22 5.06
CA PRO A 297 -2.22 -39.64 6.22
C PRO A 297 -2.85 -40.88 6.86
N GLN A 298 -2.03 -41.91 7.09
CA GLN A 298 -2.45 -43.16 7.72
C GLN A 298 -1.80 -43.29 9.11
N PRO A 299 -2.58 -43.69 10.14
CA PRO A 299 -2.02 -43.99 11.46
C PRO A 299 -0.96 -45.08 11.37
N VAL A 300 0.09 -44.99 12.18
CA VAL A 300 1.16 -46.01 12.20
C VAL A 300 0.83 -47.08 13.24
N PRO A 301 0.47 -48.31 12.84
CA PRO A 301 0.22 -49.39 13.80
C PRO A 301 1.53 -49.88 14.41
N ILE A 302 1.54 -50.15 15.73
CA ILE A 302 2.72 -50.69 16.45
C ILE A 302 3.19 -52.01 15.84
N HIS A 303 2.27 -52.84 15.34
CA HIS A 303 2.56 -54.13 14.71
C HIS A 303 2.66 -54.05 13.16
N GLY A 304 2.95 -52.86 12.61
CA GLY A 304 3.13 -52.63 11.18
C GLY A 304 4.54 -52.94 10.66
N ASP A 305 4.87 -52.39 9.49
CA ASP A 305 6.21 -52.49 8.89
C ASP A 305 7.29 -51.92 9.85
N PRO A 306 8.28 -52.73 10.28
CA PRO A 306 9.33 -52.30 11.19
C PRO A 306 10.13 -51.08 10.72
N ALA A 307 10.28 -50.90 9.40
CA ALA A 307 10.97 -49.74 8.83
C ALA A 307 10.18 -48.44 9.02
N LEU A 308 8.85 -48.51 8.82
CA LEU A 308 7.95 -47.36 9.00
C LEU A 308 7.77 -46.99 10.47
N VAL A 309 7.68 -47.98 11.36
CA VAL A 309 7.59 -47.75 12.82
C VAL A 309 8.86 -47.06 13.34
N ARG A 310 10.05 -47.50 12.90
CA ARG A 310 11.32 -46.85 13.26
C ARG A 310 11.39 -45.41 12.75
N LEU A 311 11.01 -45.19 11.49
CA LEU A 311 10.99 -43.87 10.87
C LEU A 311 9.99 -42.92 11.55
N ALA A 312 8.81 -43.40 11.91
CA ALA A 312 7.84 -42.65 12.70
C ALA A 312 8.42 -42.28 14.07
N GLY A 313 9.08 -43.21 14.77
CA GLY A 313 9.74 -42.94 16.05
C GLY A 313 10.81 -41.85 15.98
N GLU A 314 11.65 -41.86 14.94
CA GLU A 314 12.65 -40.82 14.68
C GLU A 314 11.99 -39.45 14.43
N LYS A 315 10.97 -39.39 13.56
CA LYS A 315 10.26 -38.14 13.28
C LYS A 315 9.46 -37.62 14.48
N VAL A 316 8.87 -38.51 15.28
CA VAL A 316 8.18 -38.16 16.53
C VAL A 316 9.17 -37.57 17.54
N THR A 317 10.40 -38.08 17.59
CA THR A 317 11.46 -37.52 18.44
C THR A 317 11.78 -36.07 18.06
N ALA A 318 11.86 -35.79 16.76
CA ALA A 318 12.01 -34.42 16.26
C ALA A 318 10.79 -33.54 16.60
N ALA A 319 9.57 -34.08 16.51
CA ALA A 319 8.35 -33.38 16.92
C ALA A 319 8.34 -33.05 18.43
N VAL A 320 8.78 -33.97 19.28
CA VAL A 320 8.92 -33.77 20.73
C VAL A 320 10.03 -32.77 21.05
N GLN A 321 11.11 -32.71 20.27
CA GLN A 321 12.13 -31.66 20.41
C GLN A 321 11.60 -30.28 20.03
N ALA A 322 10.80 -30.21 18.96
CA ALA A 322 10.17 -28.98 18.50
C ALA A 322 9.07 -28.48 19.44
N TYR A 323 8.30 -29.39 20.04
CA TYR A 323 7.27 -29.11 21.02
C TYR A 323 7.45 -29.98 22.29
N PRO A 324 8.29 -29.54 23.25
CA PRO A 324 8.69 -30.33 24.42
C PRO A 324 7.56 -30.83 25.31
N ARG A 325 6.39 -30.17 25.29
CA ARG A 325 5.22 -30.58 26.08
C ARG A 325 4.67 -31.95 25.70
N LEU A 326 5.02 -32.50 24.54
CA LEU A 326 4.66 -33.87 24.16
C LEU A 326 5.45 -34.95 24.92
N ARG A 327 6.54 -34.58 25.60
CA ARG A 327 7.44 -35.55 26.26
C ARG A 327 6.76 -36.28 27.42
N ASP A 328 6.02 -35.54 28.25
CA ASP A 328 5.51 -36.01 29.53
C ASP A 328 4.02 -36.38 29.48
N LEU A 329 3.47 -36.54 28.27
CA LEU A 329 2.06 -36.88 28.08
C LEU A 329 1.81 -38.39 28.18
N PRO A 330 0.63 -38.81 28.68
CA PRO A 330 0.19 -40.19 28.57
C PRO A 330 0.15 -40.62 27.10
N ARG A 331 0.55 -41.86 26.83
CA ARG A 331 0.47 -42.47 25.50
C ARG A 331 -0.61 -43.54 25.48
N ASP A 332 -1.23 -43.75 24.33
CA ASP A 332 -2.13 -44.88 24.14
C ASP A 332 -1.34 -46.20 24.31
N PRO A 333 -1.74 -47.11 25.21
CA PRO A 333 -1.12 -48.43 25.37
C PRO A 333 -1.11 -49.28 24.09
N ARG A 334 -1.96 -48.97 23.11
CA ARG A 334 -2.13 -49.72 21.85
C ARG A 334 -1.47 -49.04 20.64
N GLY A 335 -0.91 -47.83 20.81
CA GLY A 335 -0.46 -46.98 19.71
C GLY A 335 0.81 -46.16 20.00
N MET A 336 1.22 -45.34 19.01
CA MET A 336 2.24 -44.28 19.21
C MET A 336 1.60 -42.93 19.56
N ASP A 337 0.30 -42.93 19.80
CA ASP A 337 -0.53 -41.74 19.92
C ASP A 337 -0.40 -41.10 21.30
N PHE A 338 -0.54 -39.78 21.34
CA PHE A 338 -0.48 -39.01 22.58
C PHE A 338 -1.90 -38.70 23.07
N LEU A 339 -2.11 -38.72 24.38
CA LEU A 339 -3.36 -38.34 25.01
C LEU A 339 -3.17 -36.96 25.66
N LEU A 340 -3.78 -35.92 25.08
CA LEU A 340 -3.55 -34.53 25.46
C LEU A 340 -4.65 -34.02 26.39
N PRO A 341 -4.32 -33.51 27.59
CA PRO A 341 -5.25 -32.70 28.37
C PRO A 341 -5.66 -31.44 27.59
N THR A 342 -6.89 -30.94 27.79
CA THR A 342 -7.44 -29.76 27.10
C THR A 342 -6.51 -28.53 27.15
N GLN A 343 -5.82 -28.29 28.28
CA GLN A 343 -4.87 -27.18 28.42
C GLN A 343 -3.64 -27.32 27.50
N VAL A 344 -3.19 -28.55 27.25
CA VAL A 344 -2.07 -28.83 26.34
C VAL A 344 -2.52 -28.70 24.90
N VAL A 345 -3.77 -29.08 24.57
CA VAL A 345 -4.35 -28.84 23.24
C VAL A 345 -4.41 -27.34 22.92
N GLN A 346 -4.83 -26.51 23.87
CA GLN A 346 -4.86 -25.06 23.68
C GLN A 346 -3.48 -24.48 23.37
N ASP A 347 -2.46 -24.89 24.13
CA ASP A 347 -1.07 -24.47 23.89
C ASP A 347 -0.49 -25.05 22.58
N LEU A 348 -0.84 -26.28 22.24
CA LEU A 348 -0.48 -26.90 20.96
C LEU A 348 -1.04 -26.09 19.78
N VAL A 349 -2.29 -25.60 19.87
CA VAL A 349 -2.90 -24.79 18.80
C VAL A 349 -2.32 -23.37 18.79
N ALA A 350 -2.16 -22.73 19.95
CA ALA A 350 -1.69 -21.35 20.06
C ALA A 350 -0.20 -21.20 19.70
N HIS A 351 0.65 -22.14 20.12
CA HIS A 351 2.11 -22.01 20.01
C HIS A 351 2.75 -23.25 19.36
N GLY A 352 2.29 -24.46 19.67
CA GLY A 352 2.89 -25.70 19.18
C GLY A 352 2.76 -25.92 17.67
N ALA A 353 1.67 -25.46 17.05
CA ALA A 353 1.39 -25.68 15.63
C ALA A 353 2.40 -24.97 14.71
N GLN A 354 2.95 -23.82 15.13
CA GLN A 354 4.00 -23.14 14.38
C GLN A 354 5.38 -23.79 14.61
N ALA A 355 5.67 -24.20 15.85
CA ALA A 355 6.92 -24.90 16.18
C ALA A 355 7.03 -26.24 15.43
N LEU A 356 5.95 -27.04 15.40
CA LEU A 356 5.87 -28.30 14.66
C LEU A 356 6.02 -28.10 13.15
N ARG A 357 5.34 -27.09 12.56
CA ARG A 357 5.50 -26.76 11.14
C ARG A 357 6.92 -26.35 10.78
N SER A 358 7.58 -25.59 11.65
CA SER A 358 8.97 -25.16 11.45
C SER A 358 9.95 -26.35 11.50
N ALA A 359 9.59 -27.42 12.22
CA ALA A 359 10.31 -28.69 12.25
C ALA A 359 9.89 -29.68 11.14
N GLY A 360 9.03 -29.26 10.20
CA GLY A 360 8.57 -30.10 9.09
C GLY A 360 7.48 -31.11 9.46
N VAL A 361 6.78 -30.91 10.57
CA VAL A 361 5.68 -31.77 11.04
C VAL A 361 4.34 -31.07 10.79
N HIS A 362 3.41 -31.76 10.13
CA HIS A 362 2.07 -31.23 9.87
C HIS A 362 1.10 -31.58 11.00
N LEU A 363 0.33 -30.61 11.48
CA LEU A 363 -0.74 -30.81 12.46
C LEU A 363 -2.10 -30.67 11.77
N LEU A 364 -2.97 -31.68 11.90
CA LEU A 364 -4.36 -31.66 11.46
C LEU A 364 -5.28 -31.49 12.67
N LEU A 365 -6.21 -30.54 12.58
CA LEU A 365 -7.21 -30.26 13.62
C LEU A 365 -8.59 -30.86 13.25
N PRO A 366 -9.46 -31.14 14.22
CA PRO A 366 -10.82 -31.63 13.98
C PRO A 366 -11.65 -30.67 13.11
N ARG A 367 -12.60 -31.22 12.32
CA ARG A 367 -13.48 -30.44 11.44
C ARG A 367 -14.44 -29.50 12.19
N SER A 368 -14.75 -29.80 13.45
CA SER A 368 -15.64 -29.02 14.33
C SER A 368 -14.95 -27.81 14.97
N TRP A 369 -13.62 -27.69 14.87
CA TRP A 369 -12.83 -26.62 15.50
C TRP A 369 -13.02 -25.29 14.78
N ARG A 370 -14.06 -24.54 15.15
CA ARG A 370 -14.28 -23.17 14.67
C ARG A 370 -13.69 -22.17 15.66
N ILE A 371 -12.71 -21.40 15.20
CA ILE A 371 -12.28 -20.19 15.89
C ILE A 371 -13.30 -19.11 15.54
N VAL A 372 -14.04 -18.63 16.54
CA VAL A 372 -15.05 -17.57 16.35
C VAL A 372 -14.81 -16.49 17.38
N ALA A 373 -14.66 -15.27 16.89
CA ALA A 373 -14.60 -14.10 17.76
C ALA A 373 -16.00 -13.79 18.30
N PRO A 374 -16.14 -13.44 19.59
CA PRO A 374 -17.40 -12.93 20.11
C PRO A 374 -17.72 -11.57 19.48
N THR A 375 -18.98 -11.37 19.13
CA THR A 375 -19.52 -10.13 18.57
C THR A 375 -20.76 -9.68 19.35
N MET A 376 -20.99 -8.37 19.40
CA MET A 376 -22.20 -7.79 19.97
C MET A 376 -23.19 -7.46 18.86
N ARG A 377 -24.48 -7.61 19.15
CA ARG A 377 -25.60 -7.19 18.30
C ARG A 377 -26.60 -6.37 19.11
N VAL A 378 -27.28 -5.45 18.45
CA VAL A 378 -28.37 -4.66 19.05
C VAL A 378 -29.62 -4.88 18.23
N GLN A 379 -30.72 -5.26 18.90
CA GLN A 379 -32.04 -5.24 18.31
C GLN A 379 -32.80 -4.02 18.81
N VAL A 380 -33.39 -3.27 17.88
CA VAL A 380 -34.15 -2.05 18.15
C VAL A 380 -35.57 -2.22 17.65
N ALA A 381 -36.55 -2.00 18.51
CA ALA A 381 -37.95 -1.95 18.13
C ALA A 381 -38.53 -0.57 18.37
N SER A 382 -39.36 -0.14 17.42
CA SER A 382 -40.04 1.13 17.49
C SER A 382 -41.42 1.02 16.84
N PRO A 383 -42.41 1.86 17.24
CA PRO A 383 -43.71 1.88 16.57
C PRO A 383 -43.59 2.36 15.12
N ALA A 384 -44.66 2.21 14.34
CA ALA A 384 -44.74 2.81 13.01
C ALA A 384 -44.67 4.35 13.11
N ALA A 385 -44.15 5.02 12.07
CA ALA A 385 -43.98 6.47 12.03
C ALA A 385 -45.34 7.19 11.98
N THR A 386 -46.01 7.36 13.12
CA THR A 386 -47.13 8.31 13.31
C THR A 386 -46.57 9.61 13.90
N GLU A 387 -46.99 10.76 13.36
CA GLU A 387 -46.33 12.08 13.37
C GLU A 387 -45.87 12.69 14.72
N THR A 388 -46.11 12.05 15.87
CA THR A 388 -45.93 12.67 17.20
C THR A 388 -44.71 12.20 18.01
N ALA A 389 -43.95 11.15 17.61
CA ALA A 389 -42.81 10.68 18.41
C ALA A 389 -41.68 9.97 17.62
N VAL A 390 -41.17 10.57 16.55
CA VAL A 390 -40.02 10.05 15.77
C VAL A 390 -38.76 10.91 15.96
N GLY A 391 -37.58 10.33 15.66
CA GLY A 391 -36.29 11.02 15.69
C GLY A 391 -35.43 10.74 16.92
N LEU A 392 -34.40 11.57 17.17
CA LEU A 392 -33.45 11.33 18.27
C LEU A 392 -34.09 11.31 19.66
N SER A 393 -35.20 12.03 19.85
CA SER A 393 -36.01 12.02 21.08
C SER A 393 -37.15 10.99 21.05
N GLY A 394 -37.35 10.28 19.94
CA GLY A 394 -38.36 9.25 19.81
C GLY A 394 -38.04 8.04 20.69
N LEU A 395 -39.08 7.46 21.28
CA LEU A 395 -38.96 6.28 22.14
C LEU A 395 -38.70 5.03 21.30
N VAL A 396 -37.77 4.21 21.76
CA VAL A 396 -37.41 2.91 21.23
C VAL A 396 -37.22 1.91 22.36
N SER A 397 -37.52 0.65 22.11
CA SER A 397 -37.04 -0.44 22.94
C SER A 397 -35.84 -1.09 22.27
N TYR A 398 -34.85 -1.47 23.06
CA TYR A 398 -33.67 -2.14 22.55
C TYR A 398 -33.15 -3.20 23.51
N ARG A 399 -32.50 -4.21 22.95
CA ARG A 399 -31.82 -5.27 23.71
C ARG A 399 -30.46 -5.57 23.08
N TRP A 400 -29.50 -5.87 23.95
CA TRP A 400 -28.16 -6.26 23.54
C TRP A 400 -28.00 -7.78 23.53
N GLU A 401 -27.35 -8.30 22.50
CA GLU A 401 -27.12 -9.73 22.29
C GLU A 401 -25.61 -9.99 22.11
N LEU A 402 -25.13 -11.12 22.64
CA LEU A 402 -23.78 -11.63 22.38
C LEU A 402 -23.89 -12.80 21.41
N ALA A 403 -23.11 -12.76 20.34
CA ALA A 403 -23.03 -13.84 19.36
C ALA A 403 -21.62 -14.41 19.28
N LEU A 404 -21.52 -15.71 18.97
CA LEU A 404 -20.30 -16.40 18.57
C LEU A 404 -20.49 -16.86 17.12
N GLY A 405 -19.94 -16.09 16.18
CA GLY A 405 -20.28 -16.23 14.76
C GLY A 405 -21.77 -16.02 14.53
N ASP A 406 -22.44 -16.99 13.91
CA ASP A 406 -23.87 -16.90 13.60
C ASP A 406 -24.79 -17.23 14.81
N THR A 407 -24.22 -17.69 15.93
CA THR A 407 -25.00 -18.20 17.06
C THR A 407 -25.16 -17.15 18.16
N VAL A 408 -26.39 -16.66 18.37
CA VAL A 408 -26.73 -15.81 19.53
C VAL A 408 -26.78 -16.65 20.80
N LEU A 409 -26.08 -16.19 21.84
CA LEU A 409 -25.97 -16.85 23.14
C LEU A 409 -27.13 -16.47 24.06
N THR A 410 -27.73 -17.48 24.68
CA THR A 410 -28.68 -17.26 25.79
C THR A 410 -27.94 -16.79 27.05
N PRO A 411 -28.62 -16.11 28.01
CA PRO A 411 -28.01 -15.72 29.29
C PRO A 411 -27.38 -16.90 30.05
N ALA A 412 -28.01 -18.08 29.98
CA ALA A 412 -27.50 -19.31 30.60
C ALA A 412 -26.26 -19.87 29.88
N GLU A 413 -26.22 -19.84 28.54
CA GLU A 413 -25.01 -20.20 27.77
C GLU A 413 -23.86 -19.23 28.05
N MET A 414 -24.14 -17.92 28.08
CA MET A 414 -23.15 -16.88 28.40
C MET A 414 -22.55 -17.07 29.79
N SER A 415 -23.38 -17.33 30.81
CA SER A 415 -22.93 -17.53 32.19
C SER A 415 -22.02 -18.76 32.31
N ARG A 416 -22.37 -19.86 31.61
CA ARG A 416 -21.53 -21.06 31.54
C ARG A 416 -20.19 -20.80 30.86
N LEU A 417 -20.18 -20.06 29.74
CA LEU A 417 -18.97 -19.71 29.00
C LEU A 417 -17.98 -18.89 29.83
N VAL A 418 -18.48 -17.91 30.60
CA VAL A 418 -17.64 -17.09 31.49
C VAL A 418 -17.07 -17.91 32.65
N GLN A 419 -17.85 -18.85 33.20
CA GLN A 419 -17.41 -19.71 34.31
C GLN A 419 -16.37 -20.76 33.89
N ALA A 420 -16.40 -21.22 32.63
CA ALA A 420 -15.49 -22.25 32.13
C ALA A 420 -14.01 -21.84 32.15
N LYS A 421 -13.69 -20.53 32.20
CA LYS A 421 -12.31 -19.97 32.24
C LYS A 421 -11.35 -20.59 31.22
N SER A 422 -11.88 -21.05 30.10
CA SER A 422 -11.20 -21.82 29.06
C SER A 422 -11.51 -21.18 27.72
N ASP A 423 -10.51 -21.04 26.85
CA ASP A 423 -10.69 -20.54 25.49
C ASP A 423 -11.36 -21.57 24.57
N LEU A 424 -11.47 -22.83 25.02
CA LEU A 424 -12.15 -23.91 24.32
C LEU A 424 -13.38 -24.32 25.11
N VAL A 425 -14.56 -24.14 24.53
CA VAL A 425 -15.84 -24.44 25.20
C VAL A 425 -16.78 -25.20 24.28
N ARG A 426 -17.55 -26.13 24.86
CA ARG A 426 -18.58 -26.88 24.15
C ARG A 426 -19.88 -26.06 24.09
N LEU A 427 -20.29 -25.62 22.91
CA LEU A 427 -21.55 -24.91 22.68
C LEU A 427 -22.46 -25.78 21.80
N ARG A 428 -23.64 -26.16 22.33
CA ARG A 428 -24.65 -26.96 21.61
C ARG A 428 -24.07 -28.23 20.95
N GLY A 429 -23.18 -28.92 21.65
CA GLY A 429 -22.55 -30.16 21.19
C GLY A 429 -21.29 -29.97 20.32
N GLN A 430 -20.90 -28.73 19.98
CA GLN A 430 -19.71 -28.45 19.16
C GLN A 430 -18.62 -27.75 19.97
N TRP A 431 -17.35 -28.08 19.72
CA TRP A 431 -16.21 -27.42 20.35
C TRP A 431 -15.87 -26.12 19.63
N VAL A 432 -15.92 -25.01 20.36
CA VAL A 432 -15.69 -23.66 19.83
C VAL A 432 -14.53 -23.03 20.56
N GLN A 433 -13.58 -22.47 19.80
CA GLN A 433 -12.50 -21.67 20.37
C GLN A 433 -12.86 -20.18 20.34
N ALA A 434 -12.98 -19.56 21.50
CA ALA A 434 -13.30 -18.15 21.68
C ALA A 434 -12.49 -17.55 22.83
N ASP A 435 -12.03 -16.30 22.69
CA ASP A 435 -11.25 -15.62 23.73
C ASP A 435 -12.11 -15.41 24.99
N HIS A 436 -11.77 -16.11 26.08
CA HIS A 436 -12.52 -16.06 27.34
C HIS A 436 -12.49 -14.66 27.98
N ARG A 437 -11.44 -13.86 27.76
CA ARG A 437 -11.36 -12.49 28.31
C ARG A 437 -12.33 -11.58 27.59
N MET A 438 -12.43 -11.72 26.27
CA MET A 438 -13.42 -11.00 25.46
C MET A 438 -14.84 -11.39 25.83
N LEU A 439 -15.10 -12.69 26.02
CA LEU A 439 -16.40 -13.19 26.49
C LEU A 439 -16.76 -12.67 27.89
N ALA A 440 -15.82 -12.68 28.83
CA ALA A 440 -16.03 -12.14 30.17
C ALA A 440 -16.30 -10.63 30.15
N ALA A 441 -15.57 -9.87 29.33
CA ALA A 441 -15.78 -8.43 29.17
C ALA A 441 -17.16 -8.12 28.56
N ALA A 442 -17.57 -8.87 27.52
CA ALA A 442 -18.89 -8.75 26.92
C ALA A 442 -19.99 -9.10 27.92
N ALA A 443 -19.86 -10.21 28.63
CA ALA A 443 -20.86 -10.64 29.61
C ALA A 443 -21.02 -9.63 30.75
N ALA A 444 -19.92 -9.07 31.27
CA ALA A 444 -19.96 -8.02 32.30
C ALA A 444 -20.65 -6.74 31.81
N TYR A 445 -20.50 -6.40 30.52
CA TYR A 445 -21.22 -5.26 29.94
C TYR A 445 -22.71 -5.55 29.77
N LEU A 446 -23.06 -6.78 29.38
CA LEU A 446 -24.43 -7.22 29.14
C LEU A 446 -25.22 -7.52 30.42
N GLU A 447 -24.55 -7.64 31.57
CA GLU A 447 -25.18 -7.83 32.86
C GLU A 447 -26.18 -6.68 33.15
N GLY A 448 -27.47 -7.03 33.24
CA GLY A 448 -28.57 -6.07 33.39
C GLY A 448 -28.97 -5.30 32.12
N ARG A 449 -28.42 -5.65 30.94
CA ARG A 449 -28.72 -5.04 29.62
C ARG A 449 -29.23 -6.03 28.57
N THR A 450 -29.38 -7.30 28.94
CA THR A 450 -29.99 -8.34 28.09
C THR A 450 -31.51 -8.23 28.01
N ASP A 451 -32.12 -7.62 29.02
CA ASP A 451 -33.56 -7.38 29.05
C ASP A 451 -33.93 -6.18 28.18
N GLU A 452 -35.18 -6.14 27.72
CA GLU A 452 -35.70 -5.06 26.89
C GLU A 452 -35.64 -3.73 27.65
N THR A 453 -34.79 -2.81 27.17
CA THR A 453 -34.61 -1.48 27.74
C THR A 453 -35.41 -0.48 26.92
N VAL A 454 -36.21 0.37 27.58
CA VAL A 454 -36.95 1.45 26.93
C VAL A 454 -36.20 2.77 27.13
N GLY A 455 -35.88 3.45 26.03
CA GLY A 455 -35.18 4.72 26.04
C GLY A 455 -35.46 5.54 24.79
N THR A 456 -34.72 6.61 24.59
CA THR A 456 -34.74 7.40 23.35
C THR A 456 -33.67 6.90 22.39
N MET A 457 -33.86 7.14 21.09
CA MET A 457 -32.85 6.80 20.08
C MET A 457 -31.48 7.48 20.35
N GLY A 458 -31.49 8.72 20.83
CA GLY A 458 -30.26 9.42 21.23
C GLY A 458 -29.53 8.77 22.41
N GLN A 459 -30.29 8.21 23.37
CA GLN A 459 -29.70 7.43 24.47
C GLN A 459 -29.07 6.14 23.95
N LEU A 460 -29.74 5.41 23.05
CA LEU A 460 -29.17 4.22 22.41
C LEU A 460 -27.85 4.54 21.69
N PHE A 461 -27.79 5.60 20.88
CA PHE A 461 -26.54 6.00 20.23
C PHE A 461 -25.45 6.36 21.22
N THR A 462 -25.81 7.02 22.34
CA THR A 462 -24.86 7.33 23.41
C THR A 462 -24.35 6.07 24.09
N GLU A 463 -25.20 5.05 24.29
CA GLU A 463 -24.81 3.76 24.84
C GLU A 463 -23.92 2.98 23.89
N ILE A 464 -24.22 2.95 22.59
CA ILE A 464 -23.34 2.37 21.56
C ILE A 464 -21.99 3.11 21.53
N ALA A 465 -22.00 4.44 21.67
CA ALA A 465 -20.77 5.23 21.78
C ALA A 465 -19.99 4.95 23.07
N ALA A 466 -20.69 4.50 24.11
CA ALA A 466 -20.13 4.13 25.41
C ALA A 466 -19.81 2.65 25.57
N ALA A 467 -20.21 1.80 24.61
CA ALA A 467 -19.92 0.37 24.55
C ALA A 467 -18.42 0.14 24.27
N GLY A 468 -17.59 0.52 25.23
CA GLY A 468 -16.15 0.31 25.26
C GLY A 468 -15.81 -1.07 25.80
N VAL A 469 -16.57 -2.11 25.44
CA VAL A 469 -16.17 -3.48 25.74
C VAL A 469 -14.90 -3.72 24.95
N GLN A 470 -13.76 -3.74 25.65
CA GLN A 470 -12.47 -3.86 25.00
C GLN A 470 -12.46 -5.11 24.12
N ARG A 471 -12.18 -4.89 22.83
CA ARG A 471 -11.97 -5.92 21.79
C ARG A 471 -13.20 -6.66 21.27
N VAL A 472 -14.42 -6.40 21.74
CA VAL A 472 -15.62 -7.07 21.22
C VAL A 472 -16.31 -6.14 20.19
N PRO A 473 -16.33 -6.49 18.89
CA PRO A 473 -16.95 -5.66 17.86
C PRO A 473 -18.48 -5.64 17.98
N LEU A 474 -19.08 -4.51 17.68
CA LEU A 474 -20.50 -4.43 17.34
C LEU A 474 -20.64 -4.85 15.87
N GLU A 475 -21.24 -6.01 15.61
CA GLU A 475 -21.38 -6.58 14.27
C GLU A 475 -22.62 -6.03 13.56
N GLU A 476 -23.75 -5.96 14.25
CA GLU A 476 -25.04 -5.63 13.63
C GLU A 476 -25.95 -4.82 14.54
N VAL A 477 -26.67 -3.86 13.94
CA VAL A 477 -27.82 -3.17 14.55
C VAL A 477 -29.04 -3.46 13.68
N THR A 478 -29.98 -4.24 14.19
CA THR A 478 -31.26 -4.53 13.53
C THR A 478 -32.35 -3.64 14.10
N ALA A 479 -33.24 -3.14 13.24
CA ALA A 479 -34.27 -2.21 13.66
C ALA A 479 -35.62 -2.52 13.00
N THR A 480 -36.71 -2.27 13.72
CA THR A 480 -38.11 -2.34 13.23
C THR A 480 -38.84 -1.02 13.46
N GLY A 481 -39.94 -0.78 12.73
CA GLY A 481 -40.71 0.47 12.79
C GLY A 481 -39.98 1.67 12.18
N TRP A 482 -40.21 2.87 12.71
CA TRP A 482 -39.57 4.10 12.22
C TRP A 482 -38.03 4.08 12.36
N ALA A 483 -37.50 3.36 13.37
CA ALA A 483 -36.06 3.18 13.55
C ALA A 483 -35.42 2.43 12.37
N ALA A 484 -36.14 1.48 11.77
CA ALA A 484 -35.68 0.77 10.58
C ALA A 484 -35.46 1.74 9.41
N GLU A 485 -36.38 2.69 9.23
CA GLU A 485 -36.24 3.73 8.21
C GLU A 485 -34.97 4.56 8.44
N LEU A 486 -34.66 4.94 9.68
CA LEU A 486 -33.43 5.70 9.99
C LEU A 486 -32.16 4.91 9.64
N PHE A 487 -32.06 3.64 10.06
CA PHE A 487 -30.89 2.81 9.78
C PHE A 487 -30.80 2.38 8.30
N ALA A 488 -31.92 2.31 7.59
CA ALA A 488 -31.98 1.96 6.16
C ALA A 488 -31.92 3.17 5.22
N ALA A 489 -32.12 4.40 5.72
CA ALA A 489 -32.30 5.61 4.91
C ALA A 489 -31.16 5.83 3.90
N THR A 490 -29.92 5.49 4.27
CA THR A 490 -28.76 5.64 3.39
C THR A 490 -28.64 4.55 2.31
N ARG A 491 -29.32 3.41 2.48
CA ARG A 491 -29.28 2.28 1.53
C ARG A 491 -30.48 2.29 0.58
N THR A 492 -31.68 2.50 1.12
CA THR A 492 -32.95 2.42 0.36
C THR A 492 -33.95 3.44 0.88
N PRO A 493 -33.79 4.75 0.57
CA PRO A 493 -34.79 5.73 0.95
C PRO A 493 -36.07 5.56 0.11
N ASP A 494 -37.23 5.86 0.70
CA ASP A 494 -38.51 5.83 0.00
C ASP A 494 -38.47 6.76 -1.22
N ARG A 495 -39.03 6.31 -2.35
CA ARG A 495 -39.01 7.12 -3.57
C ARG A 495 -39.79 8.41 -3.37
N VAL A 496 -39.14 9.54 -3.63
CA VAL A 496 -39.74 10.86 -3.69
C VAL A 496 -39.69 11.35 -5.13
N ASP A 497 -40.83 11.76 -5.66
CA ASP A 497 -40.90 12.34 -7.00
C ASP A 497 -40.32 13.77 -7.02
N PRO A 498 -39.66 14.18 -8.12
CA PRO A 498 -39.15 15.55 -8.23
C PRO A 498 -40.30 16.58 -8.11
N PRO A 499 -40.09 17.71 -7.41
CA PRO A 499 -41.09 18.76 -7.29
C PRO A 499 -41.47 19.34 -8.65
N ALA A 500 -42.77 19.61 -8.86
CA ALA A 500 -43.26 20.15 -10.12
C ALA A 500 -42.70 21.55 -10.44
N ALA A 501 -42.43 22.35 -9.40
CA ALA A 501 -41.85 23.69 -9.54
C ALA A 501 -40.35 23.69 -9.88
N LEU A 502 -39.65 22.55 -9.78
CA LEU A 502 -38.22 22.46 -10.04
C LEU A 502 -37.93 22.59 -11.54
N LYS A 503 -37.13 23.59 -11.93
CA LYS A 503 -36.69 23.81 -13.32
C LYS A 503 -35.38 23.08 -13.64
N ALA A 504 -35.30 21.81 -13.24
CA ALA A 504 -34.16 20.93 -13.47
C ALA A 504 -34.59 19.46 -13.48
N GLU A 505 -33.91 18.65 -14.28
CA GLU A 505 -34.06 17.20 -14.24
C GLU A 505 -33.04 16.59 -13.27
N LEU A 506 -33.52 16.00 -12.17
CA LEU A 506 -32.66 15.34 -11.19
C LEU A 506 -32.17 13.99 -11.70
N ARG A 507 -30.87 13.75 -11.60
CA ARG A 507 -30.26 12.44 -11.89
C ARG A 507 -30.71 11.38 -10.86
N PRO A 508 -30.61 10.07 -11.16
CA PRO A 508 -31.05 9.01 -10.24
C PRO A 508 -30.42 9.08 -8.85
N TYR A 509 -29.13 9.43 -8.76
CA TYR A 509 -28.49 9.65 -7.47
C TYR A 509 -29.05 10.92 -6.78
N GLN A 510 -29.26 12.03 -7.50
CA GLN A 510 -29.84 13.24 -6.91
C GLN A 510 -31.26 12.99 -6.37
N LEU A 511 -32.06 12.16 -7.05
CA LEU A 511 -33.37 11.71 -6.56
C LEU A 511 -33.25 10.89 -5.28
N ARG A 512 -32.31 9.96 -5.20
CA ARG A 512 -32.02 9.24 -3.94
C ARG A 512 -31.59 10.19 -2.81
N GLY A 513 -30.85 11.25 -3.15
CA GLY A 513 -30.44 12.25 -2.18
C GLY A 513 -31.59 13.13 -1.70
N LEU A 514 -32.49 13.54 -2.61
CA LEU A 514 -33.74 14.22 -2.26
C LEU A 514 -34.61 13.34 -1.35
N ALA A 515 -34.78 12.07 -1.71
CA ALA A 515 -35.51 11.09 -0.92
C ALA A 515 -34.93 10.94 0.50
N TRP A 516 -33.61 10.76 0.61
CA TRP A 516 -32.92 10.71 1.90
C TRP A 516 -33.13 11.99 2.72
N LEU A 517 -32.96 13.17 2.11
CA LEU A 517 -33.19 14.46 2.78
C LEU A 517 -34.63 14.59 3.30
N ALA A 518 -35.62 14.17 2.50
CA ALA A 518 -37.03 14.18 2.88
C ALA A 518 -37.32 13.21 4.04
N THR A 519 -36.74 12.00 4.02
CA THR A 519 -36.82 11.04 5.13
C THR A 519 -36.23 11.61 6.42
N MET A 520 -35.03 12.20 6.37
CA MET A 520 -34.40 12.82 7.55
C MET A 520 -35.27 13.95 8.12
N ASN A 521 -35.89 14.74 7.23
CA ASN A 521 -36.82 15.79 7.61
C ASN A 521 -38.10 15.24 8.27
N ARG A 522 -38.70 14.21 7.69
CA ARG A 522 -39.88 13.52 8.27
C ARG A 522 -39.58 12.96 9.66
N LEU A 523 -38.40 12.38 9.84
CA LEU A 523 -37.95 11.78 11.09
C LEU A 523 -37.48 12.79 12.15
N GLY A 524 -37.49 14.11 11.90
CA GLY A 524 -36.99 15.07 12.89
C GLY A 524 -35.46 15.05 13.06
N CYS A 525 -34.74 14.40 12.15
CA CYS A 525 -33.28 14.24 12.22
C CYS A 525 -32.57 15.27 11.32
N GLY A 526 -31.37 15.68 11.74
CA GLY A 526 -30.43 16.37 10.86
C GLY A 526 -29.54 15.39 10.10
N GLY A 527 -28.70 15.90 9.21
CA GLY A 527 -27.81 15.05 8.41
C GLY A 527 -26.65 15.79 7.78
N ILE A 528 -25.73 15.02 7.21
CA ILE A 528 -24.57 15.48 6.46
C ILE A 528 -24.69 14.94 5.03
N LEU A 529 -24.91 15.84 4.06
CA LEU A 529 -24.81 15.53 2.65
C LEU A 529 -23.36 15.77 2.21
N ALA A 530 -22.60 14.68 2.15
CA ALA A 530 -21.18 14.62 1.92
C ALA A 530 -20.82 14.18 0.48
N ASP A 531 -21.68 14.44 -0.49
CA ASP A 531 -21.41 14.17 -1.90
C ASP A 531 -20.16 14.91 -2.39
N ASP A 532 -19.37 14.25 -3.23
CA ASP A 532 -18.26 14.87 -3.94
C ASP A 532 -18.70 16.16 -4.63
N MET A 533 -17.77 17.11 -4.66
CA MET A 533 -18.08 18.42 -5.16
C MET A 533 -18.41 18.38 -6.65
N GLY A 534 -19.52 18.99 -7.03
CA GLY A 534 -19.98 18.99 -8.41
C GLY A 534 -21.10 17.99 -8.70
N LEU A 535 -21.43 17.10 -7.77
CA LEU A 535 -22.60 16.21 -7.87
C LEU A 535 -23.95 16.93 -7.68
N GLY A 536 -23.95 18.24 -7.39
CA GLY A 536 -25.17 19.04 -7.28
C GLY A 536 -25.85 18.94 -5.91
N LYS A 537 -25.11 19.24 -4.82
CA LYS A 537 -25.70 19.36 -3.48
C LYS A 537 -26.71 20.51 -3.39
N THR A 538 -26.41 21.64 -4.05
CA THR A 538 -27.28 22.82 -4.10
C THR A 538 -28.65 22.51 -4.69
N VAL A 539 -28.71 21.91 -5.88
CA VAL A 539 -29.98 21.54 -6.51
C VAL A 539 -30.80 20.53 -5.68
N GLN A 540 -30.13 19.61 -4.96
CA GLN A 540 -30.82 18.68 -4.05
C GLN A 540 -31.49 19.41 -2.87
N VAL A 541 -30.82 20.43 -2.30
CA VAL A 541 -31.41 21.25 -1.22
C VAL A 541 -32.55 22.13 -1.74
N LEU A 542 -32.40 22.72 -2.93
CA LEU A 542 -33.49 23.51 -3.54
C LEU A 542 -34.70 22.63 -3.85
N ALA A 543 -34.48 21.42 -4.36
CA ALA A 543 -35.54 20.44 -4.60
C ALA A 543 -36.24 20.03 -3.29
N LEU A 544 -35.50 19.88 -2.19
CA LEU A 544 -36.08 19.62 -0.87
C LEU A 544 -37.00 20.77 -0.42
N LEU A 545 -36.57 22.03 -0.56
CA LEU A 545 -37.39 23.19 -0.20
C LEU A 545 -38.68 23.26 -1.03
N LEU A 546 -38.59 23.02 -2.34
CA LEU A 546 -39.76 22.98 -3.21
C LEU A 546 -40.70 21.81 -2.86
N HIS A 547 -40.14 20.62 -2.59
CA HIS A 547 -40.90 19.45 -2.17
C HIS A 547 -41.72 19.72 -0.90
N GLU A 548 -41.12 20.37 0.10
CA GLU A 548 -41.80 20.75 1.34
C GLU A 548 -42.90 21.79 1.09
N ARG A 549 -42.64 22.74 0.19
CA ARG A 549 -43.60 23.79 -0.18
C ARG A 549 -44.82 23.23 -0.91
N GLU A 550 -44.63 22.22 -1.74
CA GLU A 550 -45.70 21.48 -2.44
C GLU A 550 -46.45 20.51 -1.52
N SER A 551 -45.76 19.90 -0.54
CA SER A 551 -46.33 18.92 0.38
C SER A 551 -47.00 19.54 1.62
N ALA A 552 -46.79 20.84 1.87
CA ALA A 552 -47.38 21.53 3.01
C ALA A 552 -48.89 21.74 2.81
N ALA A 553 -49.72 21.13 3.66
CA ALA A 553 -51.17 21.32 3.68
C ALA A 553 -51.63 22.67 4.27
N SER A 554 -50.70 23.50 4.74
CA SER A 554 -50.92 24.77 5.46
C SER A 554 -50.92 25.98 4.52
N VAL A 555 -51.82 26.93 4.75
CA VAL A 555 -51.90 28.23 4.05
C VAL A 555 -50.61 29.06 4.19
N SER A 556 -49.81 28.80 5.24
CA SER A 556 -48.60 29.56 5.57
C SER A 556 -47.30 28.97 5.01
N GLY A 557 -47.34 27.81 4.35
CA GLY A 557 -46.13 27.11 3.86
C GLY A 557 -45.19 26.61 4.98
N PRO A 558 -44.06 25.98 4.63
CA PRO A 558 -43.00 25.64 5.59
C PRO A 558 -42.28 26.91 6.08
N GLY A 559 -41.73 26.88 7.31
CA GLY A 559 -40.97 28.01 7.87
C GLY A 559 -39.66 28.29 7.11
N PRO A 560 -39.00 29.44 7.38
CA PRO A 560 -37.84 29.89 6.62
C PRO A 560 -36.62 28.97 6.82
N THR A 561 -35.80 28.84 5.77
CA THR A 561 -34.50 28.16 5.81
C THR A 561 -33.34 29.15 5.85
N LEU A 562 -32.45 29.01 6.83
CA LEU A 562 -31.19 29.76 6.92
C LEU A 562 -30.06 28.99 6.23
N LEU A 563 -29.55 29.51 5.13
CA LEU A 563 -28.33 29.01 4.48
C LEU A 563 -27.13 29.86 4.92
N VAL A 564 -26.13 29.20 5.50
CA VAL A 564 -24.86 29.80 5.87
C VAL A 564 -23.79 29.21 4.96
N CYS A 565 -23.10 30.06 4.20
CA CYS A 565 -22.10 29.61 3.24
C CYS A 565 -20.88 30.54 3.22
N PRO A 566 -19.76 30.14 2.59
CA PRO A 566 -18.65 31.06 2.36
C PRO A 566 -19.08 32.24 1.49
N MET A 567 -18.50 33.42 1.71
CA MET A 567 -18.84 34.63 0.94
C MET A 567 -18.82 34.35 -0.57
N SER A 568 -17.79 33.64 -1.00
CA SER A 568 -17.53 33.31 -2.40
C SER A 568 -18.63 32.53 -3.10
N VAL A 569 -19.52 31.83 -2.38
CA VAL A 569 -20.59 31.03 -2.98
C VAL A 569 -21.99 31.62 -2.79
N VAL A 570 -22.12 32.74 -2.08
CA VAL A 570 -23.40 33.45 -1.89
C VAL A 570 -24.05 33.77 -3.24
N GLY A 571 -23.29 34.34 -4.18
CA GLY A 571 -23.79 34.65 -5.52
C GLY A 571 -24.16 33.41 -6.34
N ASN A 572 -23.46 32.29 -6.12
CA ASN A 572 -23.77 31.03 -6.78
C ASN A 572 -25.12 30.47 -6.32
N TRP A 573 -25.35 30.43 -5.01
CA TRP A 573 -26.64 30.00 -4.45
C TRP A 573 -27.81 30.86 -4.92
N GLN A 574 -27.61 32.18 -4.99
CA GLN A 574 -28.62 33.09 -5.52
C GLN A 574 -28.97 32.74 -6.98
N ARG A 575 -27.96 32.62 -7.86
CA ARG A 575 -28.17 32.29 -9.28
C ARG A 575 -28.78 30.89 -9.48
N GLU A 576 -28.33 29.91 -8.70
CA GLU A 576 -28.89 28.55 -8.78
C GLU A 576 -30.34 28.51 -8.29
N ALA A 577 -30.70 29.28 -7.26
CA ALA A 577 -32.09 29.42 -6.83
C ALA A 577 -32.96 30.10 -7.89
N GLU A 578 -32.51 31.22 -8.46
CA GLU A 578 -33.21 31.91 -9.56
C GLU A 578 -33.39 31.00 -10.79
N ARG A 579 -32.39 30.16 -11.10
CA ARG A 579 -32.42 29.24 -12.24
C ARG A 579 -33.31 28.02 -12.00
N PHE A 580 -33.16 27.33 -10.88
CA PHE A 580 -33.76 26.01 -10.64
C PHE A 580 -35.06 26.09 -9.83
N ALA A 581 -35.24 27.13 -9.02
CA ALA A 581 -36.37 27.32 -8.14
C ALA A 581 -36.85 28.79 -8.13
N PRO A 582 -37.23 29.35 -9.30
CA PRO A 582 -37.55 30.78 -9.45
C PRO A 582 -38.70 31.26 -8.56
N ASP A 583 -39.56 30.33 -8.14
CA ASP A 583 -40.72 30.59 -7.30
C ASP A 583 -40.38 30.67 -5.80
N LEU A 584 -39.12 30.45 -5.38
CA LEU A 584 -38.69 30.62 -4.00
C LEU A 584 -38.32 32.08 -3.72
N ARG A 585 -38.81 32.63 -2.60
CA ARG A 585 -38.44 33.96 -2.12
C ARG A 585 -37.08 33.89 -1.42
N VAL A 586 -36.05 34.43 -2.09
CA VAL A 586 -34.66 34.39 -1.62
C VAL A 586 -34.22 35.76 -1.09
N LEU A 587 -33.76 35.80 0.16
CA LEU A 587 -33.16 36.98 0.79
C LEU A 587 -31.65 36.80 0.97
N VAL A 588 -30.85 37.64 0.32
CA VAL A 588 -29.40 37.71 0.59
C VAL A 588 -29.13 38.69 1.73
N HIS A 589 -28.88 38.16 2.92
CA HIS A 589 -28.54 38.96 4.10
C HIS A 589 -27.02 39.18 4.17
N HIS A 590 -26.53 40.20 3.46
CA HIS A 590 -25.12 40.54 3.41
C HIS A 590 -24.90 42.04 3.13
N GLY A 591 -23.77 42.58 3.59
CA GLY A 591 -23.33 43.95 3.30
C GLY A 591 -23.69 44.99 4.38
N PRO A 592 -23.19 46.23 4.23
CA PRO A 592 -23.37 47.30 5.20
C PRO A 592 -24.82 47.81 5.27
N SER A 593 -25.59 47.70 4.18
CA SER A 593 -27.00 48.09 4.09
C SER A 593 -27.97 46.94 4.36
N ARG A 594 -27.52 45.85 5.00
CA ARG A 594 -28.39 44.73 5.34
C ARG A 594 -29.44 45.16 6.38
N ARG A 595 -30.67 44.66 6.24
CA ARG A 595 -31.77 44.91 7.20
C ARG A 595 -31.37 44.37 8.58
N THR A 596 -31.72 45.08 9.64
CA THR A 596 -31.43 44.72 11.06
C THR A 596 -32.66 44.96 11.93
N GLY A 597 -32.72 44.36 13.12
CA GLY A 597 -33.88 44.52 14.02
C GLY A 597 -35.21 44.13 13.38
N ALA A 598 -36.27 44.92 13.60
CA ALA A 598 -37.63 44.60 13.13
C ALA A 598 -37.74 44.48 11.59
N GLU A 599 -36.93 45.22 10.84
CA GLU A 599 -36.90 45.10 9.37
C GLU A 599 -36.32 43.76 8.91
N PHE A 600 -35.36 43.22 9.66
CA PHE A 600 -34.82 41.88 9.41
C PHE A 600 -35.88 40.82 9.73
N ASP A 601 -36.55 40.94 10.87
CA ASP A 601 -37.59 40.01 11.30
C ASP A 601 -38.72 39.92 10.25
N ALA A 602 -39.21 41.05 9.75
CA ALA A 602 -40.20 41.09 8.69
C ALA A 602 -39.69 40.51 7.35
N ALA A 603 -38.42 40.76 7.01
CA ALA A 603 -37.81 40.22 5.79
C ALA A 603 -37.67 38.70 5.84
N VAL A 604 -37.31 38.14 6.99
CA VAL A 604 -37.19 36.69 7.20
C VAL A 604 -38.56 36.02 7.11
N ALA A 605 -39.60 36.62 7.70
CA ALA A 605 -40.96 36.10 7.63
C ALA A 605 -41.53 36.04 6.20
N ASP A 606 -41.08 36.93 5.31
CA ASP A 606 -41.47 36.96 3.89
C ASP A 606 -40.52 36.15 2.98
N SER A 607 -39.56 35.42 3.54
CA SER A 607 -38.55 34.66 2.77
C SER A 607 -38.68 33.16 2.99
N ASP A 608 -38.46 32.38 1.94
CA ASP A 608 -38.36 30.92 2.03
C ASP A 608 -36.89 30.50 2.31
N LEU A 609 -35.94 31.23 1.71
CA LEU A 609 -34.49 30.99 1.85
C LEU A 609 -33.75 32.29 2.19
N VAL A 610 -33.04 32.30 3.31
CA VAL A 610 -32.19 33.41 3.74
C VAL A 610 -30.72 33.00 3.64
N ILE A 611 -29.93 33.70 2.82
CA ILE A 611 -28.52 33.40 2.57
C ILE A 611 -27.65 34.39 3.35
N THR A 612 -26.78 33.87 4.22
CA THR A 612 -25.78 34.64 4.97
C THR A 612 -24.41 33.98 4.92
N THR A 613 -23.42 34.60 5.56
CA THR A 613 -22.06 34.08 5.66
C THR A 613 -21.70 33.67 7.09
N TYR A 614 -20.74 32.75 7.24
CA TYR A 614 -20.24 32.34 8.56
C TYR A 614 -19.77 33.50 9.43
N ALA A 615 -19.15 34.53 8.83
CA ALA A 615 -18.67 35.70 9.55
C ALA A 615 -19.83 36.55 10.07
N LEU A 616 -20.88 36.73 9.27
CA LEU A 616 -22.08 37.48 9.67
C LEU A 616 -22.91 36.70 10.69
N LEU A 617 -23.07 35.38 10.52
CA LEU A 617 -23.74 34.54 11.51
C LEU A 617 -23.12 34.68 12.91
N ALA A 618 -21.79 34.71 12.99
CA ALA A 618 -21.07 34.89 14.25
C ALA A 618 -21.14 36.30 14.82
N ARG A 619 -21.42 37.31 13.98
CA ARG A 619 -21.56 38.71 14.38
C ARG A 619 -22.99 39.00 14.85
N ASP A 620 -23.98 38.51 14.10
CA ASP A 620 -25.40 38.82 14.24
C ASP A 620 -26.18 37.63 14.85
N THR A 621 -25.50 36.81 15.66
CA THR A 621 -26.05 35.56 16.23
C THR A 621 -27.36 35.80 16.96
N GLU A 622 -27.45 36.89 17.74
CA GLU A 622 -28.65 37.19 18.53
C GLU A 622 -29.85 37.55 17.66
N GLU A 623 -29.66 38.16 16.49
CA GLU A 623 -30.76 38.43 15.56
C GLU A 623 -31.31 37.13 14.97
N HIS A 624 -30.41 36.26 14.52
CA HIS A 624 -30.79 34.94 14.00
C HIS A 624 -31.40 34.03 15.06
N ARG A 625 -31.05 34.19 16.35
CA ARG A 625 -31.55 33.37 17.46
C ARG A 625 -33.01 33.65 17.82
N ARG A 626 -33.52 34.84 17.48
CA ARG A 626 -34.92 35.24 17.70
C ARG A 626 -35.89 34.70 16.65
N GLN A 627 -35.38 34.15 15.55
CA GLN A 627 -36.19 33.64 14.45
C GLN A 627 -36.48 32.15 14.61
N ASP A 628 -37.67 31.72 14.18
CA ASP A 628 -38.09 30.32 14.16
C ASP A 628 -37.72 29.65 12.83
N TRP A 629 -36.48 29.15 12.74
CA TRP A 629 -36.00 28.49 11.53
C TRP A 629 -36.56 27.08 11.40
N GLN A 630 -37.17 26.78 10.25
CA GLN A 630 -37.50 25.40 9.87
C GLN A 630 -36.21 24.59 9.69
N ARG A 631 -35.22 25.18 9.01
CA ARG A 631 -33.95 24.53 8.73
C ARG A 631 -32.79 25.50 8.78
N ILE A 632 -31.65 25.04 9.28
CA ILE A 632 -30.35 25.66 9.05
C ILE A 632 -29.48 24.73 8.19
N VAL A 633 -28.92 25.29 7.12
CA VAL A 633 -28.03 24.60 6.18
C VAL A 633 -26.65 25.25 6.25
N LEU A 634 -25.62 24.46 6.51
CA LEU A 634 -24.22 24.90 6.45
C LEU A 634 -23.60 24.38 5.17
N ASP A 635 -23.31 25.25 4.22
CA ASP A 635 -22.56 24.89 3.01
C ASP A 635 -21.06 25.05 3.22
N GLU A 636 -20.27 24.12 2.70
CA GLU A 636 -18.84 23.98 3.00
C GLU A 636 -18.61 23.88 4.54
N ALA A 637 -19.30 22.92 5.16
CA ALA A 637 -19.34 22.72 6.61
C ALA A 637 -17.97 22.52 7.28
N GLN A 638 -16.88 22.27 6.52
CA GLN A 638 -15.52 22.32 7.03
C GLN A 638 -15.16 23.68 7.67
N HIS A 639 -15.89 24.77 7.36
CA HIS A 639 -15.75 26.05 8.05
C HIS A 639 -16.05 26.00 9.56
N ILE A 640 -16.73 24.95 10.05
CA ILE A 640 -16.99 24.72 11.48
C ILE A 640 -16.21 23.52 12.05
N LYS A 641 -15.14 23.07 11.37
CA LYS A 641 -14.35 21.89 11.76
C LYS A 641 -13.77 21.98 13.18
N ASN A 642 -13.44 23.20 13.63
CA ASN A 642 -13.06 23.46 15.01
C ASN A 642 -14.25 23.98 15.82
N ALA A 643 -14.75 23.14 16.73
CA ALA A 643 -15.87 23.44 17.61
C ALA A 643 -15.64 24.65 18.52
N GLY A 644 -14.40 25.04 18.81
CA GLY A 644 -14.07 26.18 19.66
C GLY A 644 -14.25 27.55 19.01
N THR A 645 -14.35 27.61 17.67
CA THR A 645 -14.43 28.87 16.92
C THR A 645 -15.74 29.62 17.17
N ARG A 646 -15.73 30.95 17.01
CA ARG A 646 -16.93 31.79 17.15
C ARG A 646 -18.02 31.37 16.17
N GLN A 647 -17.63 31.02 14.94
CA GLN A 647 -18.52 30.56 13.87
C GLN A 647 -19.19 29.23 14.22
N ALA A 648 -18.43 28.23 14.67
CA ALA A 648 -18.98 26.94 15.07
C ALA A 648 -19.92 27.06 16.29
N ARG A 649 -19.57 27.90 17.26
CA ARG A 649 -20.43 28.22 18.40
C ARG A 649 -21.73 28.89 17.95
N ALA A 650 -21.66 29.91 17.12
CA ALA A 650 -22.84 30.62 16.60
C ALA A 650 -23.79 29.69 15.84
N ALA A 651 -23.27 28.85 14.93
CA ALA A 651 -24.08 27.88 14.19
C ALA A 651 -24.82 26.89 15.11
N ARG A 652 -24.22 26.51 16.25
CA ARG A 652 -24.87 25.67 17.26
C ARG A 652 -25.80 26.44 18.21
N LEU A 653 -25.82 27.76 18.22
CA LEU A 653 -26.74 28.52 19.07
C LEU A 653 -28.06 28.83 18.37
N ILE A 654 -28.09 28.82 17.03
CA ILE A 654 -29.32 29.09 16.27
C ILE A 654 -30.34 27.96 16.50
N PRO A 655 -31.56 28.27 16.96
CA PRO A 655 -32.64 27.29 17.05
C PRO A 655 -33.11 26.94 15.63
N ALA A 656 -33.26 25.64 15.36
CA ALA A 656 -33.77 25.16 14.09
C ALA A 656 -34.31 23.75 14.28
N ARG A 657 -35.44 23.44 13.63
CA ARG A 657 -36.03 22.09 13.65
C ARG A 657 -35.14 21.07 12.94
N HIS A 658 -34.61 21.44 11.78
CA HIS A 658 -33.70 20.60 11.00
C HIS A 658 -32.34 21.23 10.78
N ARG A 659 -31.30 20.39 10.77
CA ARG A 659 -29.90 20.83 10.63
C ARG A 659 -29.21 20.02 9.55
N LEU A 660 -28.77 20.69 8.50
CA LEU A 660 -28.12 20.06 7.36
C LEU A 660 -26.71 20.63 7.21
N ALA A 661 -25.72 19.74 7.10
CA ALA A 661 -24.36 20.11 6.72
C ALA A 661 -24.07 19.61 5.31
N LEU A 662 -23.57 20.48 4.44
CA LEU A 662 -23.11 20.15 3.10
C LEU A 662 -21.58 20.24 3.08
N THR A 663 -20.92 19.20 2.59
CA THR A 663 -19.46 19.18 2.46
C THR A 663 -19.06 18.26 1.31
N GLY A 664 -17.89 18.49 0.70
CA GLY A 664 -17.29 17.53 -0.24
C GLY A 664 -16.52 16.42 0.47
N THR A 665 -16.01 16.69 1.66
CA THR A 665 -15.19 15.77 2.45
C THR A 665 -15.61 15.87 3.92
N PRO A 666 -16.36 14.88 4.45
CA PRO A 666 -16.89 14.95 5.82
C PRO A 666 -15.79 14.83 6.88
N VAL A 667 -14.63 14.27 6.51
CA VAL A 667 -13.38 14.29 7.28
C VAL A 667 -12.32 14.84 6.33
N GLU A 668 -11.72 15.98 6.67
CA GLU A 668 -10.64 16.55 5.87
C GLU A 668 -9.29 16.08 6.42
N ASN A 669 -9.13 16.08 7.75
CA ASN A 669 -7.85 15.85 8.39
C ASN A 669 -7.88 15.01 9.68
N ARG A 670 -8.91 15.16 10.52
CA ARG A 670 -9.00 14.49 11.84
C ARG A 670 -10.42 14.11 12.21
N LEU A 671 -10.60 13.07 13.01
CA LEU A 671 -11.91 12.62 13.47
C LEU A 671 -12.64 13.66 14.33
N GLU A 672 -11.93 14.58 15.01
CA GLU A 672 -12.60 15.67 15.73
C GLU A 672 -13.31 16.66 14.81
N GLU A 673 -12.89 16.78 13.55
CA GLU A 673 -13.59 17.61 12.56
C GLU A 673 -14.96 17.01 12.24
N LEU A 674 -15.01 15.69 12.01
CA LEU A 674 -16.24 14.93 11.83
C LEU A 674 -17.16 15.10 13.03
N ARG A 675 -16.60 14.99 14.24
CA ARG A 675 -17.35 15.21 15.48
C ARG A 675 -17.99 16.60 15.50
N SER A 676 -17.25 17.66 15.16
CA SER A 676 -17.79 19.03 15.18
C SER A 676 -18.99 19.21 14.24
N ILE A 677 -18.91 18.63 13.03
CA ILE A 677 -19.98 18.70 12.03
C ILE A 677 -21.17 17.82 12.43
N LEU A 678 -20.93 16.60 12.90
CA LEU A 678 -21.99 15.71 13.40
C LEU A 678 -22.69 16.28 14.63
N ASP A 679 -21.96 16.87 15.57
CA ASP A 679 -22.54 17.49 16.77
C ASP A 679 -23.40 18.72 16.39
N PHE A 680 -23.15 19.35 15.23
CA PHE A 680 -24.09 20.31 14.67
C PHE A 680 -25.33 19.62 14.06
N ALA A 681 -25.15 18.61 13.20
CA ALA A 681 -26.24 17.97 12.47
C ALA A 681 -27.17 17.11 13.36
N ALA A 682 -26.59 16.28 14.22
CA ALA A 682 -27.24 15.33 15.11
C ALA A 682 -26.61 15.43 16.53
N ARG A 683 -27.09 16.38 17.32
CA ARG A 683 -26.53 16.70 18.65
C ARG A 683 -26.52 15.52 19.59
N GLY A 684 -25.42 15.38 20.34
CA GLY A 684 -25.34 14.48 21.50
C GLY A 684 -25.10 13.00 21.16
N ILE A 685 -25.22 12.57 19.91
CA ILE A 685 -25.10 11.14 19.53
C ILE A 685 -23.69 10.55 19.77
N LEU A 686 -22.66 11.40 19.83
CA LEU A 686 -21.26 11.02 20.06
C LEU A 686 -20.78 11.28 21.49
N GLY A 687 -21.67 11.71 22.39
CA GLY A 687 -21.30 12.09 23.76
C GLY A 687 -20.39 13.33 23.86
N LYS A 688 -19.70 13.46 24.99
CA LYS A 688 -18.86 14.64 25.29
C LYS A 688 -17.57 14.62 24.44
N PRO A 689 -16.95 15.78 24.16
CA PRO A 689 -15.70 15.84 23.40
C PRO A 689 -14.56 14.98 23.96
N ALA A 690 -14.39 14.95 25.28
CA ALA A 690 -13.35 14.14 25.93
C ALA A 690 -13.60 12.62 25.77
N ASP A 691 -14.86 12.20 25.86
CA ASP A 691 -15.26 10.81 25.66
C ASP A 691 -15.03 10.39 24.21
N PHE A 692 -15.40 11.25 23.25
CA PHE A 692 -15.14 10.99 21.83
C PHE A 692 -13.65 10.85 21.53
N HIS A 693 -12.82 11.75 22.09
CA HIS A 693 -11.38 11.72 21.86
C HIS A 693 -10.76 10.42 22.41
N SER A 694 -11.11 10.03 23.63
CA SER A 694 -10.59 8.81 24.26
C SER A 694 -11.12 7.50 23.66
N ARG A 695 -12.36 7.47 23.16
CA ARG A 695 -13.02 6.24 22.69
C ARG A 695 -13.00 6.02 21.18
N PHE A 696 -12.78 7.09 20.41
CA PHE A 696 -12.75 7.03 18.95
C PHE A 696 -11.47 7.64 18.38
N ALA A 697 -11.16 8.90 18.68
CA ALA A 697 -10.02 9.57 18.05
C ALA A 697 -8.68 8.85 18.32
N VAL A 698 -8.34 8.64 19.60
CA VAL A 698 -7.10 7.94 19.98
C VAL A 698 -7.09 6.48 19.51
N PRO A 699 -8.12 5.65 19.78
CA PRO A 699 -8.11 4.25 19.34
C PRO A 699 -8.03 4.10 17.82
N ILE A 700 -8.71 4.95 17.04
CA ILE A 700 -8.71 4.85 15.57
C ILE A 700 -7.42 5.41 14.97
N GLU A 701 -7.03 6.63 15.33
CA GLU A 701 -5.91 7.33 14.69
C GLU A 701 -4.54 6.78 15.17
N ARG A 702 -4.43 6.38 16.44
CA ARG A 702 -3.17 5.93 17.04
C ARG A 702 -3.06 4.41 17.15
N GLU A 703 -4.13 3.74 17.60
CA GLU A 703 -4.10 2.30 17.92
C GLU A 703 -4.62 1.44 16.77
N ARG A 704 -5.22 2.04 15.74
CA ARG A 704 -5.86 1.37 14.59
C ARG A 704 -6.90 0.33 15.03
N ASP A 705 -7.68 0.67 16.05
CA ASP A 705 -8.74 -0.19 16.58
C ASP A 705 -9.95 -0.24 15.63
N GLU A 706 -10.06 -1.33 14.88
CA GLU A 706 -11.18 -1.62 13.97
C GLU A 706 -12.54 -1.69 14.70
N ASN A 707 -12.56 -2.03 15.99
CA ASN A 707 -13.81 -2.04 16.77
C ASN A 707 -14.33 -0.61 16.97
N ALA A 708 -13.43 0.34 17.25
CA ALA A 708 -13.77 1.75 17.37
C ALA A 708 -14.29 2.31 16.03
N VAL A 709 -13.69 1.92 14.90
CA VAL A 709 -14.17 2.27 13.55
C VAL A 709 -15.59 1.74 13.32
N THR A 710 -15.83 0.47 13.65
CA THR A 710 -17.12 -0.18 13.42
C THR A 710 -18.22 0.45 14.26
N ARG A 711 -17.96 0.72 15.55
CA ARG A 711 -18.89 1.45 16.42
C ARG A 711 -19.18 2.87 15.91
N LEU A 712 -18.15 3.61 15.49
CA LEU A 712 -18.32 4.95 14.95
C LEU A 712 -19.18 4.92 13.68
N ARG A 713 -18.94 3.96 12.77
CA ARG A 713 -19.75 3.77 11.56
C ARG A 713 -21.21 3.45 11.90
N ALA A 714 -21.47 2.56 12.86
CA ALA A 714 -22.84 2.22 13.26
C ALA A 714 -23.64 3.45 13.76
N ILE A 715 -22.98 4.37 14.48
CA ILE A 715 -23.60 5.61 14.98
C ILE A 715 -23.77 6.65 13.87
N THR A 716 -22.77 6.77 12.98
CA THR A 716 -22.70 7.89 12.03
C THR A 716 -23.36 7.61 10.69
N ALA A 717 -23.41 6.34 10.25
CA ALA A 717 -23.95 5.94 8.95
C ALA A 717 -25.38 6.43 8.67
N PRO A 718 -26.34 6.43 9.62
CA PRO A 718 -27.68 6.95 9.36
C PRO A 718 -27.73 8.44 8.99
N PHE A 719 -26.76 9.21 9.49
CA PHE A 719 -26.75 10.68 9.39
C PHE A 719 -25.84 11.20 8.28
N VAL A 720 -25.11 10.34 7.57
CA VAL A 720 -24.14 10.75 6.55
C VAL A 720 -24.45 10.07 5.22
N LEU A 721 -24.87 10.86 4.23
CA LEU A 721 -24.97 10.42 2.85
C LEU A 721 -23.76 10.91 2.07
N ARG A 722 -22.91 9.98 1.60
CA ARG A 722 -21.71 10.29 0.81
C ARG A 722 -21.70 9.50 -0.48
N ARG A 723 -21.44 10.19 -1.59
CA ARG A 723 -21.24 9.60 -2.93
C ARG A 723 -20.03 10.23 -3.58
N VAL A 724 -19.26 9.41 -4.28
CA VAL A 724 -18.02 9.85 -4.94
C VAL A 724 -18.19 9.84 -6.45
N LYS A 725 -17.40 10.66 -7.16
CA LYS A 725 -17.51 10.73 -8.62
C LYS A 725 -17.11 9.44 -9.33
N THR A 726 -16.24 8.66 -8.70
CA THR A 726 -15.77 7.37 -9.20
C THR A 726 -16.78 6.24 -9.01
N ASP A 727 -17.90 6.49 -8.33
CA ASP A 727 -18.94 5.48 -8.14
C ASP A 727 -19.68 5.25 -9.47
N PRO A 728 -19.61 4.04 -10.06
CA PRO A 728 -20.29 3.72 -11.32
C PRO A 728 -21.82 3.89 -11.22
N ALA A 729 -22.40 3.80 -10.02
CA ALA A 729 -23.83 4.01 -9.80
C ALA A 729 -24.24 5.50 -9.70
N VAL A 730 -23.27 6.42 -9.78
CA VAL A 730 -23.47 7.88 -9.68
C VAL A 730 -23.24 8.55 -11.04
N ILE A 731 -22.24 8.11 -11.80
CA ILE A 731 -21.82 8.77 -13.05
C ILE A 731 -21.60 7.74 -14.18
N SER A 732 -22.44 7.80 -15.21
CA SER A 732 -22.21 7.20 -16.54
C SER A 732 -21.84 8.23 -17.62
N ASP A 733 -22.02 9.52 -17.33
CA ASP A 733 -22.11 10.60 -18.34
C ASP A 733 -21.04 11.70 -18.19
N LEU A 734 -20.15 11.64 -17.20
CA LEU A 734 -19.01 12.56 -17.16
C LEU A 734 -17.90 12.00 -18.06
N PRO A 735 -17.25 12.85 -18.85
CA PRO A 735 -16.09 12.46 -19.65
C PRO A 735 -14.92 12.07 -18.73
N ASP A 736 -13.85 11.51 -19.28
CA ASP A 736 -12.75 11.01 -18.48
C ASP A 736 -11.97 12.16 -17.83
N LYS A 737 -11.56 11.95 -16.57
CA LYS A 737 -10.60 12.85 -15.88
C LYS A 737 -9.24 12.19 -15.87
N ILE A 738 -8.28 12.77 -16.56
CA ILE A 738 -6.91 12.29 -16.64
C ILE A 738 -6.04 13.18 -15.77
N GLU A 739 -5.53 12.63 -14.66
CA GLU A 739 -4.59 13.33 -13.80
C GLU A 739 -3.16 12.86 -14.07
N MET A 740 -2.24 13.80 -14.26
CA MET A 740 -0.83 13.53 -14.52
C MET A 740 0.06 14.50 -13.73
N THR A 741 1.13 13.97 -13.14
CA THR A 741 2.21 14.78 -12.58
C THR A 741 3.20 15.12 -13.69
N VAL A 742 3.45 16.42 -13.90
CA VAL A 742 4.42 16.93 -14.85
C VAL A 742 5.67 17.31 -14.06
N ARG A 743 6.73 16.52 -14.25
CA ARG A 743 8.02 16.72 -13.60
C ARG A 743 8.84 17.77 -14.34
N ALA A 744 9.25 18.81 -13.62
CA ALA A 744 10.07 19.90 -14.10
C ALA A 744 11.45 19.86 -13.44
N ASN A 745 12.52 20.03 -14.20
CA ASN A 745 13.84 20.27 -13.61
C ASN A 745 13.98 21.75 -13.24
N LEU A 746 14.76 22.03 -12.19
CA LEU A 746 15.16 23.38 -11.84
C LEU A 746 16.18 23.90 -12.86
N THR A 747 16.14 25.21 -13.14
CA THR A 747 17.26 25.87 -13.81
C THR A 747 18.47 25.97 -12.89
N VAL A 748 19.66 26.17 -13.45
CA VAL A 748 20.89 26.41 -12.66
C VAL A 748 20.72 27.57 -11.67
N GLU A 749 20.00 28.63 -12.07
CA GLU A 749 19.68 29.76 -11.19
C GLU A 749 18.77 29.32 -10.03
N GLN A 750 17.73 28.53 -10.31
CA GLN A 750 16.82 28.03 -9.28
C GLN A 750 17.54 27.08 -8.32
N ALA A 751 18.37 26.15 -8.80
CA ALA A 751 19.10 25.21 -7.96
C ALA A 751 20.07 25.94 -7.00
N ALA A 752 20.78 26.97 -7.48
CA ALA A 752 21.65 27.79 -6.64
C ALA A 752 20.86 28.53 -5.55
N LEU A 753 19.72 29.14 -5.92
CA LEU A 753 18.85 29.83 -4.95
C LEU A 753 18.23 28.85 -3.95
N TYR A 754 17.83 27.67 -4.42
CA TYR A 754 17.23 26.62 -3.59
C TYR A 754 18.24 26.15 -2.53
N GLN A 755 19.46 25.82 -2.94
CA GLN A 755 20.51 25.40 -2.02
C GLN A 755 20.83 26.49 -1.00
N ALA A 756 20.91 27.75 -1.42
CA ALA A 756 21.15 28.87 -0.51
C ALA A 756 20.04 29.01 0.56
N VAL A 757 18.78 28.77 0.22
CA VAL A 757 17.66 28.78 1.18
C VAL A 757 17.76 27.61 2.17
N VAL A 758 18.14 26.42 1.71
CA VAL A 758 18.36 25.25 2.58
C VAL A 758 19.49 25.51 3.57
N ASP A 759 20.62 26.04 3.10
CA ASP A 759 21.79 26.32 3.93
C ASP A 759 21.50 27.39 4.99
N ASP A 760 20.81 28.48 4.59
CA ASP A 760 20.36 29.54 5.51
C ASP A 760 19.40 28.98 6.58
N MET A 761 18.44 28.15 6.19
CA MET A 761 17.54 27.51 7.14
C MET A 761 18.31 26.64 8.14
N LEU A 762 19.20 25.77 7.68
CA LEU A 762 19.97 24.87 8.55
C LEU A 762 20.90 25.65 9.50
N ALA A 763 21.45 26.79 9.06
CA ALA A 763 22.21 27.68 9.92
C ALA A 763 21.32 28.30 11.02
N ASN A 764 20.13 28.77 10.66
CA ASN A 764 19.18 29.41 11.59
C ASN A 764 18.56 28.41 12.59
N LEU A 765 18.39 27.14 12.20
CA LEU A 765 17.84 26.09 13.06
C LEU A 765 18.78 25.65 14.19
N LYS A 766 20.11 25.81 14.03
CA LYS A 766 21.09 25.44 15.08
C LYS A 766 20.90 26.23 16.38
N ASN A 767 20.32 27.42 16.31
CA ASN A 767 20.20 28.35 17.44
C ASN A 767 18.74 28.67 17.82
N SER A 768 17.75 27.96 17.26
CA SER A 768 16.33 28.29 17.39
C SER A 768 15.52 27.15 17.99
N GLU A 769 14.78 27.41 19.06
CA GLU A 769 13.87 26.45 19.71
C GLU A 769 12.41 26.94 19.73
N GLY A 770 11.48 26.01 20.00
CA GLY A 770 10.07 26.31 20.19
C GLY A 770 9.41 27.02 18.99
N ILE A 771 8.67 28.09 19.24
CA ILE A 771 7.91 28.83 18.21
C ILE A 771 8.83 29.46 17.15
N ALA A 772 10.03 29.91 17.55
CA ALA A 772 10.99 30.50 16.61
C ALA A 772 11.47 29.47 15.58
N ARG A 773 11.71 28.23 16.02
CA ARG A 773 12.04 27.10 15.14
C ARG A 773 10.92 26.84 14.14
N LYS A 774 9.67 26.73 14.62
CA LYS A 774 8.51 26.48 13.75
C LYS A 774 8.35 27.59 12.70
N GLY A 775 8.48 28.85 13.10
CA GLY A 775 8.43 29.99 12.19
C GLY A 775 9.52 29.95 11.11
N ALA A 776 10.76 29.61 11.48
CA ALA A 776 11.87 29.48 10.54
C ALA A 776 11.64 28.38 9.49
N VAL A 777 11.13 27.21 9.90
CA VAL A 777 10.80 26.09 9.01
C VAL A 777 9.71 26.48 8.00
N LEU A 778 8.62 27.11 8.47
CA LEU A 778 7.52 27.54 7.60
C LEU A 778 7.96 28.63 6.61
N ALA A 779 8.81 29.56 7.06
CA ALA A 779 9.38 30.59 6.20
C ALA A 779 10.28 29.99 5.11
N ALA A 780 11.14 29.03 5.48
CA ALA A 780 12.00 28.31 4.54
C ALA A 780 11.18 27.52 3.52
N LEU A 781 10.17 26.76 3.96
CA LEU A 781 9.27 26.02 3.06
C LEU A 781 8.60 26.96 2.04
N THR A 782 8.10 28.11 2.51
CA THR A 782 7.50 29.12 1.64
C THR A 782 8.50 29.59 0.59
N ARG A 783 9.73 29.95 1.01
CA ARG A 783 10.79 30.41 0.11
C ARG A 783 11.21 29.35 -0.92
N LEU A 784 11.37 28.09 -0.49
CA LEU A 784 11.70 26.98 -1.40
C LEU A 784 10.63 26.81 -2.48
N LYS A 785 9.34 26.86 -2.12
CA LYS A 785 8.25 26.85 -3.10
C LYS A 785 8.30 28.05 -4.05
N GLN A 786 8.63 29.24 -3.55
CA GLN A 786 8.79 30.43 -4.41
C GLN A 786 9.93 30.25 -5.43
N VAL A 787 11.06 29.66 -5.01
CA VAL A 787 12.18 29.34 -5.89
C VAL A 787 11.77 28.32 -6.95
N CYS A 788 11.07 27.24 -6.58
CA CYS A 788 10.55 26.25 -7.52
C CYS A 788 9.62 26.89 -8.56
N ASN A 789 8.77 27.83 -8.15
CA ASN A 789 7.91 28.57 -9.07
C ASN A 789 8.70 29.44 -10.04
N HIS A 790 9.48 30.39 -9.52
CA HIS A 790 10.29 31.29 -10.34
C HIS A 790 11.32 32.10 -9.52
N PRO A 791 12.55 32.32 -10.00
CA PRO A 791 13.54 33.17 -9.31
C PRO A 791 13.01 34.57 -8.96
N ALA A 792 12.34 35.26 -9.88
CA ALA A 792 11.76 36.58 -9.63
C ALA A 792 10.63 36.58 -8.58
N HIS A 793 9.93 35.44 -8.39
CA HIS A 793 8.92 35.31 -7.33
C HIS A 793 9.57 35.21 -5.95
N PHE A 794 10.71 34.50 -5.85
CA PHE A 794 11.50 34.45 -4.62
C PHE A 794 12.22 35.78 -4.33
N LEU A 795 12.86 36.38 -5.33
CA LEU A 795 13.67 37.59 -5.17
C LEU A 795 12.82 38.84 -4.93
N GLY A 796 11.60 38.89 -5.50
CA GLY A 796 10.71 40.05 -5.38
C GLY A 796 11.28 41.34 -6.00
N ASP A 797 12.24 41.21 -6.91
CA ASP A 797 13.05 42.30 -7.47
C ASP A 797 12.49 42.89 -8.77
N GLY A 798 11.35 42.38 -9.25
CA GLY A 798 10.74 42.79 -10.52
C GLY A 798 11.52 42.34 -11.76
N SER A 799 12.48 41.41 -11.61
CA SER A 799 13.24 40.89 -12.75
C SER A 799 12.35 40.10 -13.73
N SER A 800 12.71 40.14 -15.02
CA SER A 800 11.92 39.53 -16.09
C SER A 800 11.82 38.00 -15.96
N VAL A 801 10.72 37.44 -16.49
CA VAL A 801 10.49 35.98 -16.57
C VAL A 801 11.55 35.29 -17.43
N LEU A 802 11.96 35.95 -18.52
CA LEU A 802 13.01 35.47 -19.41
C LEU A 802 14.34 36.17 -19.12
N ARG A 803 15.45 35.45 -19.29
CA ARG A 803 16.81 36.01 -19.35
C ARG A 803 17.44 35.65 -20.68
N ARG A 804 17.78 36.66 -21.49
CA ARG A 804 18.35 36.47 -22.85
C ARG A 804 17.48 35.53 -23.72
N GLY A 805 16.16 35.67 -23.63
CA GLY A 805 15.20 34.85 -24.38
C GLY A 805 15.02 33.42 -23.88
N ARG A 806 15.63 33.04 -22.74
CA ARG A 806 15.44 31.72 -22.12
C ARG A 806 14.68 31.83 -20.80
N HIS A 807 13.87 30.82 -20.50
CA HIS A 807 13.16 30.75 -19.22
C HIS A 807 14.12 30.65 -18.04
N ARG A 808 13.80 31.36 -16.96
CA ARG A 808 14.49 31.26 -15.67
C ARG A 808 13.85 30.24 -14.73
N SER A 809 12.67 29.74 -15.09
CA SER A 809 11.94 28.68 -14.38
C SER A 809 11.68 27.49 -15.30
N GLY A 810 12.11 26.30 -14.88
CA GLY A 810 11.80 25.07 -15.62
C GLY A 810 10.32 24.75 -15.66
N LYS A 811 9.58 25.06 -14.58
CA LYS A 811 8.11 24.91 -14.55
C LYS A 811 7.42 25.80 -15.56
N LEU A 812 7.77 27.09 -15.62
CA LEU A 812 7.11 28.01 -16.56
C LEU A 812 7.45 27.69 -18.02
N ALA A 813 8.63 27.14 -18.31
CA ALA A 813 8.96 26.65 -19.65
C ALA A 813 7.98 25.54 -20.07
N LEU A 814 7.81 24.51 -19.23
CA LEU A 814 6.88 23.40 -19.52
C LEU A 814 5.41 23.85 -19.57
N VAL A 815 5.01 24.78 -18.70
CA VAL A 815 3.66 25.35 -18.71
C VAL A 815 3.43 26.11 -20.02
N GLU A 816 4.40 26.87 -20.50
CA GLU A 816 4.29 27.57 -21.78
C GLU A 816 4.08 26.60 -22.95
N ASP A 817 4.87 25.52 -23.00
CA ASP A 817 4.72 24.47 -24.03
C ASP A 817 3.33 23.81 -23.99
N VAL A 818 2.83 23.51 -22.78
CA VAL A 818 1.49 22.95 -22.59
C VAL A 818 0.42 23.94 -23.08
N LEU A 819 0.55 25.22 -22.73
CA LEU A 819 -0.41 26.25 -23.11
C LEU A 819 -0.41 26.51 -24.62
N GLU A 820 0.76 26.47 -25.26
CA GLU A 820 0.88 26.61 -26.71
C GLU A 820 0.10 25.51 -27.44
N SER A 821 0.21 24.25 -26.98
CA SER A 821 -0.58 23.13 -27.50
C SER A 821 -2.09 23.34 -27.27
N VAL A 822 -2.50 23.70 -26.05
CA VAL A 822 -3.91 23.91 -25.71
C VAL A 822 -4.55 24.99 -26.60
N LEU A 823 -3.83 26.08 -26.82
CA LEU A 823 -4.31 27.19 -27.65
C LEU A 823 -4.34 26.81 -29.14
N ALA A 824 -3.37 26.03 -29.62
CA ALA A 824 -3.36 25.52 -30.99
C ALA A 824 -4.58 24.62 -31.29
N ASP A 825 -5.02 23.86 -30.29
CA ASP A 825 -6.21 23.00 -30.38
C ASP A 825 -7.53 23.77 -30.18
N GLY A 826 -7.47 25.08 -29.95
CA GLY A 826 -8.65 25.93 -29.71
C GLY A 826 -9.36 25.62 -28.39
N GLU A 827 -8.63 25.11 -27.41
CA GLU A 827 -9.15 24.69 -26.11
C GLU A 827 -8.88 25.73 -25.02
N LYS A 828 -9.51 25.54 -23.85
CA LYS A 828 -9.42 26.48 -22.72
C LYS A 828 -8.74 25.85 -21.52
N ALA A 829 -7.87 26.61 -20.85
CA ALA A 829 -7.17 26.15 -19.64
C ALA A 829 -7.39 27.06 -18.43
N LEU A 830 -7.46 26.42 -17.26
CA LEU A 830 -7.38 27.06 -15.95
C LEU A 830 -5.98 26.84 -15.37
N LEU A 831 -5.34 27.92 -14.94
CA LEU A 831 -4.08 27.90 -14.24
C LEU A 831 -4.35 28.19 -12.74
N PHE A 832 -3.82 27.37 -11.85
CA PHE A 832 -3.97 27.53 -10.40
C PHE A 832 -2.62 27.74 -9.72
N THR A 833 -2.56 28.70 -8.80
CA THR A 833 -1.39 28.94 -7.93
C THR A 833 -1.83 29.27 -6.51
N GLN A 834 -1.07 28.85 -5.51
CA GLN A 834 -1.26 29.24 -4.12
C GLN A 834 -0.85 30.70 -3.85
N PHE A 835 0.00 31.30 -4.69
CA PHE A 835 0.62 32.60 -4.48
C PHE A 835 0.01 33.69 -5.36
N ARG A 836 -0.44 34.78 -4.73
CA ARG A 836 -1.00 35.91 -5.48
C ARG A 836 0.09 36.64 -6.26
N GLU A 837 1.22 36.86 -5.62
CA GLU A 837 2.39 37.56 -6.14
C GLU A 837 2.93 36.87 -7.39
N PHE A 838 2.94 35.53 -7.38
CA PHE A 838 3.31 34.76 -8.57
C PHE A 838 2.31 34.94 -9.71
N GLY A 839 1.02 34.95 -9.39
CA GLY A 839 -0.01 35.16 -10.40
C GLY A 839 0.04 36.56 -11.03
N GLU A 840 0.34 37.59 -10.22
CA GLU A 840 0.56 38.96 -10.68
C GLU A 840 1.82 39.09 -11.56
N LEU A 841 2.84 38.26 -11.32
CA LEU A 841 4.04 38.19 -12.16
C LEU A 841 3.77 37.55 -13.52
N ILE A 842 3.04 36.43 -13.58
CA ILE A 842 2.90 35.63 -14.81
C ILE A 842 1.74 36.06 -15.70
N ALA A 843 0.65 36.62 -15.16
CA ALA A 843 -0.49 37.01 -15.97
C ALA A 843 -0.15 38.05 -17.06
N PRO A 844 0.64 39.11 -16.79
CA PRO A 844 1.11 40.03 -17.82
C PRO A 844 2.02 39.36 -18.84
N TYR A 845 2.95 38.50 -18.39
CA TYR A 845 3.87 37.77 -19.25
C TYR A 845 3.11 36.88 -20.25
N LEU A 846 2.18 36.07 -19.77
CA LEU A 846 1.39 35.18 -20.62
C LEU A 846 0.44 35.98 -21.53
N THR A 847 -0.03 37.14 -21.09
CA THR A 847 -0.81 38.06 -21.94
C THR A 847 0.02 38.57 -23.12
N GLU A 848 1.26 38.98 -22.88
CA GLU A 848 2.19 39.41 -23.93
C GLU A 848 2.56 38.24 -24.86
N ARG A 849 2.88 37.07 -24.30
CA ARG A 849 3.31 35.88 -25.06
C ARG A 849 2.25 35.35 -26.01
N PHE A 850 0.99 35.30 -25.57
CA PHE A 850 -0.10 34.71 -26.34
C PHE A 850 -1.00 35.75 -27.01
N GLY A 851 -0.79 37.04 -26.80
CA GLY A 851 -1.59 38.11 -27.42
C GLY A 851 -3.04 38.17 -26.94
N HIS A 852 -3.39 37.46 -25.87
CA HIS A 852 -4.73 37.42 -25.29
C HIS A 852 -4.69 37.90 -23.84
N ARG A 853 -5.64 38.75 -23.45
CA ARG A 853 -5.75 39.18 -22.05
C ARG A 853 -6.06 37.99 -21.16
N ILE A 854 -5.18 37.70 -20.20
CA ILE A 854 -5.41 36.62 -19.22
C ILE A 854 -5.94 37.21 -17.91
N PRO A 855 -7.23 37.00 -17.57
CA PRO A 855 -7.76 37.43 -16.29
C PRO A 855 -7.15 36.62 -15.14
N PHE A 856 -6.85 37.31 -14.03
CA PHE A 856 -6.42 36.69 -12.78
C PHE A 856 -7.48 36.86 -11.68
N LEU A 857 -8.10 35.75 -11.28
CA LEU A 857 -9.13 35.71 -10.24
C LEU A 857 -8.50 35.39 -8.88
N HIS A 858 -8.47 36.38 -7.99
CA HIS A 858 -7.93 36.25 -6.63
C HIS A 858 -8.82 36.95 -5.59
N GLY A 859 -8.48 36.78 -4.31
CA GLY A 859 -9.27 37.28 -3.18
C GLY A 859 -9.48 38.80 -3.15
N GLY A 860 -8.64 39.58 -3.84
CA GLY A 860 -8.73 41.05 -3.93
C GLY A 860 -9.73 41.56 -4.98
N VAL A 861 -10.22 40.70 -5.87
CA VAL A 861 -11.19 41.09 -6.92
C VAL A 861 -12.58 41.29 -6.29
N SER A 862 -13.27 42.37 -6.66
CA SER A 862 -14.64 42.65 -6.21
C SER A 862 -15.64 41.60 -6.71
N LYS A 863 -16.81 41.47 -6.07
CA LYS A 863 -17.86 40.51 -6.48
C LYS A 863 -18.25 40.71 -7.96
N THR A 864 -18.56 41.95 -8.34
CA THR A 864 -18.92 42.31 -9.72
C THR A 864 -17.80 41.98 -10.70
N GLY A 865 -16.54 42.23 -10.33
CA GLY A 865 -15.39 41.89 -11.17
C GLY A 865 -15.21 40.39 -11.35
N ARG A 866 -15.41 39.59 -10.28
CA ARG A 866 -15.35 38.11 -10.37
C ARG A 866 -16.44 37.55 -11.27
N ASP A 867 -17.67 38.01 -11.09
CA ASP A 867 -18.81 37.55 -11.90
C ASP A 867 -18.58 37.88 -13.40
N ALA A 868 -18.04 39.06 -13.70
CA ALA A 868 -17.69 39.44 -15.07
C ALA A 868 -16.58 38.55 -15.67
N MET A 869 -15.51 38.24 -14.91
CA MET A 869 -14.45 37.35 -15.37
C MET A 869 -14.97 35.93 -15.66
N VAL A 870 -15.77 35.38 -14.76
CA VAL A 870 -16.34 34.02 -14.90
C VAL A 870 -17.28 33.95 -16.10
N THR A 871 -18.16 34.94 -16.27
CA THR A 871 -19.10 35.01 -17.40
C THR A 871 -18.33 35.11 -18.71
N ALA A 872 -17.33 36.00 -18.80
CA ALA A 872 -16.51 36.15 -19.99
C ALA A 872 -15.72 34.86 -20.32
N PHE A 873 -15.23 34.13 -19.33
CA PHE A 873 -14.53 32.87 -19.58
C PHE A 873 -15.45 31.74 -20.04
N GLN A 874 -16.63 31.61 -19.41
CA GLN A 874 -17.57 30.50 -19.62
C GLN A 874 -18.44 30.67 -20.86
N ASP A 875 -19.04 31.85 -21.01
CA ASP A 875 -20.19 32.05 -21.90
C ASP A 875 -19.83 32.79 -23.19
N ASP A 876 -18.72 33.53 -23.23
CA ASP A 876 -18.28 34.27 -24.41
C ASP A 876 -17.44 33.39 -25.36
N PRO A 877 -17.89 33.17 -26.61
CA PRO A 877 -17.11 32.46 -27.63
C PRO A 877 -15.78 33.16 -27.98
N GLY A 878 -15.72 34.50 -27.83
CA GLY A 878 -14.50 35.31 -27.97
C GLY A 878 -13.80 35.62 -26.65
N GLY A 879 -14.24 34.99 -25.56
CA GLY A 879 -13.68 35.15 -24.22
C GLY A 879 -12.23 34.67 -24.11
N PRO A 880 -11.54 35.00 -23.00
CA PRO A 880 -10.14 34.66 -22.83
C PRO A 880 -9.95 33.13 -22.84
N PRO A 881 -8.98 32.60 -23.60
CA PRO A 881 -8.77 31.16 -23.68
C PRO A 881 -8.09 30.59 -22.43
N LEU A 882 -7.41 31.45 -21.67
CA LEU A 882 -6.71 31.11 -20.44
C LEU A 882 -7.25 31.97 -19.29
N MET A 883 -7.39 31.37 -18.11
CA MET A 883 -7.70 32.11 -16.88
C MET A 883 -6.84 31.61 -15.73
N LEU A 884 -6.27 32.55 -14.97
CA LEU A 884 -5.46 32.27 -13.80
C LEU A 884 -6.31 32.45 -12.53
N LEU A 885 -6.14 31.56 -11.55
CA LEU A 885 -6.88 31.58 -10.30
C LEU A 885 -5.95 31.31 -9.12
N SER A 886 -6.12 32.06 -8.03
CA SER A 886 -5.49 31.67 -6.77
C SER A 886 -6.24 30.48 -6.16
N LEU A 887 -5.57 29.47 -5.59
CA LEU A 887 -6.20 28.27 -5.03
C LEU A 887 -7.31 28.59 -4.01
N LYS A 888 -7.12 29.60 -3.16
CA LYS A 888 -8.13 30.02 -2.17
C LYS A 888 -9.36 30.69 -2.80
N ALA A 889 -9.19 31.37 -3.95
CA ALA A 889 -10.32 31.94 -4.69
C ALA A 889 -11.00 30.91 -5.60
N GLY A 890 -10.23 29.96 -6.15
CA GLY A 890 -10.69 28.84 -6.95
C GLY A 890 -11.32 27.69 -6.14
N GLY A 891 -11.00 27.57 -4.85
CA GLY A 891 -11.60 26.63 -3.91
C GLY A 891 -13.04 26.96 -3.51
N THR A 892 -13.72 27.80 -4.28
CA THR A 892 -15.07 28.29 -3.97
C THR A 892 -16.01 27.98 -5.12
N GLY A 893 -17.30 27.76 -4.81
CA GLY A 893 -18.48 27.30 -5.60
C GLY A 893 -18.62 27.53 -7.11
N LEU A 894 -17.67 28.15 -7.79
CA LEU A 894 -17.64 28.48 -9.22
C LEU A 894 -17.83 27.24 -10.12
N ASN A 895 -18.46 27.47 -11.28
CA ASN A 895 -18.63 26.50 -12.35
C ASN A 895 -17.81 26.97 -13.56
N LEU A 896 -16.75 26.24 -13.91
CA LEU A 896 -15.75 26.61 -14.93
C LEU A 896 -15.58 25.51 -15.99
N THR A 897 -16.70 24.90 -16.37
CA THR A 897 -16.80 23.76 -17.30
C THR A 897 -16.40 24.05 -18.75
N ALA A 898 -16.17 25.31 -19.15
CA ALA A 898 -15.65 25.64 -20.47
C ALA A 898 -14.17 25.25 -20.63
N ALA A 899 -13.44 25.09 -19.52
CA ALA A 899 -12.09 24.56 -19.53
C ALA A 899 -12.09 23.04 -19.47
N ASN A 900 -11.30 22.42 -20.33
CA ASN A 900 -10.98 20.99 -20.27
C ASN A 900 -9.51 20.75 -19.90
N HIS A 901 -8.70 21.81 -19.75
CA HIS A 901 -7.36 21.74 -19.21
C HIS A 901 -7.27 22.44 -17.84
N VAL A 902 -6.67 21.76 -16.86
CA VAL A 902 -6.37 22.31 -15.54
C VAL A 902 -4.89 22.13 -15.26
N VAL A 903 -4.21 23.21 -14.87
CA VAL A 903 -2.78 23.21 -14.56
C VAL A 903 -2.56 23.78 -13.17
N HIS A 904 -2.07 22.97 -12.25
CA HIS A 904 -1.61 23.40 -10.92
C HIS A 904 -0.13 23.76 -11.01
N LEU A 905 0.18 25.05 -10.92
CA LEU A 905 1.53 25.59 -11.10
C LEU A 905 2.47 25.27 -9.93
N ASP A 906 1.91 25.14 -8.73
CA ASP A 906 2.62 24.78 -7.50
C ASP A 906 1.88 23.66 -6.77
N ARG A 907 2.66 22.81 -6.08
CA ARG A 907 2.12 21.68 -5.33
C ARG A 907 1.64 22.13 -3.96
N TRP A 908 0.36 21.94 -3.68
CA TRP A 908 -0.24 22.15 -2.37
C TRP A 908 -0.17 20.86 -1.55
N TRP A 909 0.11 20.97 -0.25
CA TRP A 909 0.27 19.78 0.62
C TRP A 909 -1.05 19.07 0.92
N ASN A 910 -2.20 19.76 0.85
CA ASN A 910 -3.51 19.16 1.10
C ASN A 910 -4.21 18.81 -0.24
N PRO A 911 -4.24 17.54 -0.66
CA PRO A 911 -4.81 17.15 -1.95
C PRO A 911 -6.29 17.54 -2.07
N ALA A 912 -7.03 17.68 -0.97
CA ALA A 912 -8.44 18.09 -1.00
C ALA A 912 -8.63 19.49 -1.59
N VAL A 913 -7.72 20.44 -1.31
CA VAL A 913 -7.82 21.83 -1.82
C VAL A 913 -7.59 21.87 -3.33
N GLU A 914 -6.63 21.12 -3.83
CA GLU A 914 -6.37 21.04 -5.27
C GLU A 914 -7.46 20.28 -6.00
N ASN A 915 -7.93 19.16 -5.45
CA ASN A 915 -9.05 18.41 -6.02
C ASN A 915 -10.30 19.32 -6.09
N GLN A 916 -10.53 20.14 -5.07
CA GLN A 916 -11.57 21.14 -5.06
C GLN A 916 -11.36 22.24 -6.13
N ALA A 917 -10.13 22.63 -6.45
CA ALA A 917 -9.87 23.56 -7.55
C ALA A 917 -10.07 22.88 -8.93
N THR A 918 -9.61 21.64 -9.10
CA THR A 918 -9.78 20.82 -10.31
C THR A 918 -11.26 20.56 -10.63
N ASP A 919 -12.04 20.23 -9.60
CA ASP A 919 -13.47 19.92 -9.70
C ASP A 919 -14.33 21.11 -10.16
N ARG A 920 -13.75 22.31 -10.34
CA ARG A 920 -14.43 23.45 -10.98
C ARG A 920 -14.58 23.26 -12.49
N ALA A 921 -13.59 22.64 -13.13
CA ALA A 921 -13.63 22.25 -14.54
C ALA A 921 -14.26 20.85 -14.72
N PHE A 922 -13.97 19.92 -13.81
CA PHE A 922 -14.55 18.58 -13.81
C PHE A 922 -15.89 18.52 -13.05
N ARG A 923 -16.92 19.14 -13.63
CA ARG A 923 -18.25 19.29 -13.04
C ARG A 923 -19.35 18.96 -14.05
N ILE A 924 -20.56 18.68 -13.56
CA ILE A 924 -21.74 18.45 -14.40
C ILE A 924 -21.91 19.63 -15.37
N GLY A 925 -22.03 19.32 -16.67
CA GLY A 925 -22.00 20.29 -17.76
C GLY A 925 -20.72 20.25 -18.58
N GLN A 926 -19.67 19.59 -18.07
CA GLN A 926 -18.48 19.24 -18.83
C GLN A 926 -18.83 18.23 -19.93
N ARG A 927 -18.36 18.48 -21.15
CA ARG A 927 -18.59 17.64 -22.34
C ARG A 927 -17.31 17.07 -22.96
N ARG A 928 -16.14 17.47 -22.45
CA ARG A 928 -14.82 17.05 -22.91
C ARG A 928 -14.04 16.42 -21.78
N ASP A 929 -13.16 15.48 -22.10
CA ASP A 929 -12.24 14.88 -21.14
C ASP A 929 -11.39 15.98 -20.49
N VAL A 930 -11.28 15.92 -19.16
CA VAL A 930 -10.56 16.92 -18.39
C VAL A 930 -9.16 16.44 -18.08
N GLN A 931 -8.16 17.17 -18.58
CA GLN A 931 -6.76 16.89 -18.34
C GLN A 931 -6.22 17.77 -17.22
N VAL A 932 -5.75 17.15 -16.15
CA VAL A 932 -5.25 17.81 -14.94
C VAL A 932 -3.75 17.57 -14.84
N ARG A 933 -2.97 18.64 -14.98
CA ARG A 933 -1.51 18.64 -14.88
C ARG A 933 -1.07 19.24 -13.56
N LYS A 934 -0.33 18.48 -12.76
CA LYS A 934 0.24 18.91 -11.48
C LYS A 934 1.74 19.10 -11.64
N LEU A 935 2.22 20.34 -11.56
CA LEU A 935 3.62 20.68 -11.82
C LEU A 935 4.45 20.45 -10.55
N VAL A 936 5.49 19.65 -10.65
CA VAL A 936 6.35 19.25 -9.53
C VAL A 936 7.81 19.38 -9.95
N CYS A 937 8.63 20.07 -9.15
CA CYS A 937 10.07 20.11 -9.38
C CYS A 937 10.77 18.84 -8.88
N VAL A 938 11.52 18.17 -9.76
CA VAL A 938 12.28 16.93 -9.48
C VAL A 938 13.33 17.17 -8.41
N ASP A 939 13.51 16.22 -7.50
CA ASP A 939 14.53 16.21 -6.45
C ASP A 939 14.47 17.44 -5.53
N THR A 940 13.26 18.00 -5.37
CA THR A 940 12.97 19.12 -4.47
C THR A 940 11.95 18.74 -3.40
N ILE A 941 11.65 19.68 -2.51
CA ILE A 941 10.55 19.57 -1.56
C ILE A 941 9.19 19.31 -2.24
N GLU A 942 8.97 19.77 -3.46
CA GLU A 942 7.69 19.53 -4.13
C GLU A 942 7.50 18.05 -4.52
N GLU A 943 8.55 17.38 -5.00
CA GLU A 943 8.50 15.95 -5.33
C GLU A 943 8.33 15.10 -4.07
N ARG A 944 9.05 15.45 -2.99
CA ARG A 944 8.92 14.75 -1.72
C ARG A 944 7.53 14.92 -1.10
N ILE A 945 6.92 16.09 -1.28
CA ILE A 945 5.51 16.32 -0.91
C ILE A 945 4.60 15.47 -1.82
N ASP A 946 4.85 15.42 -3.12
CA ASP A 946 4.04 14.62 -4.05
C ASP A 946 4.12 13.12 -3.75
N ASP A 947 5.31 12.59 -3.51
CA ASP A 947 5.57 11.19 -3.12
C ASP A 947 4.92 10.88 -1.77
N MET A 948 4.93 11.81 -0.82
CA MET A 948 4.24 11.65 0.45
C MET A 948 2.72 11.59 0.29
N ILE A 949 2.16 12.37 -0.62
CA ILE A 949 0.73 12.35 -0.96
C ILE A 949 0.38 11.07 -1.75
N GLY A 950 1.28 10.59 -2.62
CA GLY A 950 1.11 9.43 -3.49
C GLY A 950 1.41 8.07 -2.86
N GLY A 951 2.24 8.03 -1.82
CA GLY A 951 2.47 6.83 -0.99
C GLY A 951 1.19 6.40 -0.26
N LYS A 952 1.02 5.08 -0.01
CA LYS A 952 -0.17 4.43 0.59
C LYS A 952 -1.08 5.43 1.32
N GLN A 953 -2.23 5.76 0.71
CA GLN A 953 -3.18 6.79 1.16
C GLN A 953 -3.49 6.80 2.67
N GLU A 954 -3.36 5.67 3.37
CA GLU A 954 -3.46 5.59 4.84
C GLU A 954 -2.36 6.37 5.59
N LEU A 955 -1.10 6.35 5.13
CA LEU A 955 0.02 7.09 5.74
C LEU A 955 -0.04 8.58 5.41
N ALA A 956 -0.43 8.94 4.18
CA ALA A 956 -0.62 10.32 3.76
C ALA A 956 -1.69 11.02 4.63
N ASN A 957 -2.83 10.37 4.88
CA ASN A 957 -3.88 10.89 5.74
C ASN A 957 -3.46 11.03 7.22
N LEU A 958 -2.62 10.12 7.72
CA LEU A 958 -2.10 10.16 9.09
C LEU A 958 -1.03 11.25 9.31
N THR A 959 -0.27 11.61 8.27
CA THR A 959 0.88 12.52 8.38
C THR A 959 0.52 13.96 7.97
N VAL A 960 -0.35 14.11 6.96
CA VAL A 960 -0.70 15.41 6.33
C VAL A 960 -1.88 16.11 7.02
N GLY A 961 -2.70 15.39 7.80
CA GLY A 961 -3.86 15.90 8.54
C GLY A 961 -3.56 16.93 9.66
N ALA A 962 -2.32 17.41 9.79
CA ALA A 962 -1.95 18.46 10.73
C ALA A 962 -1.70 19.83 10.06
N GLY A 963 -1.89 19.97 8.74
CA GLY A 963 -1.40 21.13 7.99
C GLY A 963 0.13 21.13 7.91
N GLU A 964 0.78 22.29 7.87
CA GLU A 964 2.26 22.38 7.85
C GLU A 964 2.91 21.97 9.19
N ASN A 965 2.13 21.72 10.25
CA ASN A 965 2.64 21.55 11.61
C ASN A 965 3.54 20.32 11.78
N TRP A 966 3.28 19.22 11.08
CA TRP A 966 4.08 17.99 11.23
C TRP A 966 5.53 18.21 10.75
N ILE A 967 5.73 19.02 9.70
CA ILE A 967 7.06 19.41 9.21
C ILE A 967 7.82 20.18 10.30
N THR A 968 7.10 21.03 11.04
CA THR A 968 7.72 21.82 12.12
C THR A 968 8.12 21.00 13.35
N GLU A 969 7.60 19.77 13.48
CA GLU A 969 7.94 18.83 14.57
C GLU A 969 9.09 17.87 14.20
N LEU A 970 9.44 17.76 12.92
CA LEU A 970 10.58 16.93 12.48
C LEU A 970 11.89 17.39 13.10
N SER A 971 12.79 16.45 13.36
CA SER A 971 14.16 16.74 13.79
C SER A 971 14.94 17.51 12.71
N THR A 972 16.06 18.12 13.09
CA THR A 972 16.87 18.90 12.13
C THR A 972 17.48 18.02 11.04
N ASP A 973 17.78 16.75 11.34
CA ASP A 973 18.31 15.80 10.36
C ASP A 973 17.20 15.33 9.41
N GLU A 974 16.00 15.06 9.91
CA GLU A 974 14.83 14.75 9.06
C GLU A 974 14.44 15.94 8.16
N LEU A 975 14.55 17.18 8.66
CA LEU A 975 14.33 18.39 7.86
C LEU A 975 15.41 18.60 6.80
N ARG A 976 16.67 18.32 7.14
CA ARG A 976 17.78 18.35 6.17
C ARG A 976 17.50 17.36 5.05
N ASP A 977 17.15 16.14 5.41
CA ASP A 977 16.84 15.11 4.44
C ASP A 977 15.65 15.54 3.59
N LEU A 978 14.54 15.98 4.18
CA LEU A 978 13.33 16.41 3.48
C LEU A 978 13.56 17.62 2.54
N PHE A 979 14.43 18.56 2.88
CA PHE A 979 14.64 19.77 2.08
C PHE A 979 15.86 19.69 1.16
N ALA A 980 16.72 18.68 1.31
CA ALA A 980 17.91 18.52 0.48
C ALA A 980 17.56 18.47 -1.02
N LEU A 981 18.35 19.19 -1.81
CA LEU A 981 18.31 19.12 -3.26
C LEU A 981 18.98 17.82 -3.72
N GLY A 982 18.28 17.01 -4.51
CA GLY A 982 18.84 15.78 -5.06
C GLY A 982 19.72 16.02 -6.30
N ALA A 983 20.38 14.94 -6.76
CA ALA A 983 21.39 15.02 -7.82
C ALA A 983 20.79 15.23 -9.23
N GLU A 984 19.52 14.88 -9.43
CA GLU A 984 18.80 14.98 -10.71
C GLU A 984 17.96 16.27 -10.82
N ALA A 985 18.04 17.17 -9.83
CA ALA A 985 17.22 18.37 -9.77
C ALA A 985 17.47 19.37 -10.92
N VAL A 986 18.66 19.33 -11.53
CA VAL A 986 19.03 20.18 -12.69
C VAL A 986 19.11 19.29 -13.93
N GLY A 987 18.31 19.60 -14.94
CA GLY A 987 18.38 18.92 -16.24
C GLY A 987 19.59 19.39 -17.05
N GLU A 988 20.13 18.53 -17.91
CA GLU A 988 21.21 18.88 -18.85
C GLU A 988 20.85 20.03 -19.80
#